data_AF-A0A7S3WHS3-F1
#
_entry.id   AF-A0A7S3WHS3-F1
#
_cell.length_a   1.000
_cell.length_b   1.000
_cell.length_c   1.000
_cell.angle_alpha   90.00
_cell.angle_beta   90.00
_cell.angle_gamma   90.00
#
_symmetry.space_group_name_H-M   'P 1'
#
loop_
_entity.id
_entity.type
_entity.pdbx_description
1 polymer ?
#
loop_
_entity_poly.entity_id
_entity_poly.type
_entity_poly.pdbx_seq_one_letter_code
_entity_poly.pdbx_strand_id
1 'polypeptide(L)'
;AEGAAAAAALVGDSEEEAEAERLGLLLTKLFLFCKRRMGSATAMRFLAATRQVRELGGGMMNFFGGPPQLDELQEEHLREAFHAAASASRKEGIDAAAAFEGLSSGASTEFDAEVASGATFLADKGLPAAQPLLLLNGLLTRLGDNFEQEIMQTLSAEVRTVQRLVRTGKLTDEHQDVYATIANATATFPRYNEALLQPIDKVVMAGLKPSAHLGAIKWLATPPAPPSPPSEAAPPVAAPPPAEEDMYAYGGGDEFGDEEDGGGDGGDGGEGGGDLEQLLHPVSKLLVLDLSQPSHVALAAAAVEAAEAAPGGRVRLGLLQLGRGPAGGECTPEHGHACPPMEHLRKEEAAQRSRVGFAAWEKLLQTTHDFGAARRLLALLHAAALAGEALTPELLASAVPEAFSAAETANLIAGVKTVVAPHHAALCRSLGVSAAPAIVVNGRLVDAATAGKLDAVDLALLSEFEYKQRAQAPGATLVRELVGEDAAEEAADAGGAPSAEEFGQRSDLLMLAVAALSRGAQAAAAAGGVREMAFRPESLGCGAACVQLAGSGPGKALELTAVLDPLSKEAQRAVPILMALHESLGLSVTLHLNPSLQIDKFPLESFYRYVVSLEPSFDNAGRSLSPQLDRALFSSLRTPQVLTLHVDAPEAWLLECTEAAYDMDNLRLAELGDRRTVSAVYELASLLITGSCEDVGSRHPPNGLQLLLGTTAQPHATDTLVMSNLGYFQLKAAPGVWDLSLAPGPSSEVFTLRTAPALLAAGHSTRAFRGGMQRIDPATLNDAAAVRVTMADFTGANILLLAQKRPGLESVSILDDDKQGEAAGGAGAGAGDGGERAAGVIGSVAKWWSGGEKGDASETVHVFSLASGHLYERFLKIMLQSVLQRTKRHVKFWFLKNFLSPAFIGSLPAMAAALGFEYGLVQYQWPSWLHKQTDKQRIIWGYKILFLDVMFPLSVRRIIYIDADQVVNADVGELWDMKLPGRAAVAMTPFCQADANPDTTGFRFFAQGYWRDHLQGRPYHISALFVVDLHKFRRRAYGDQYRVFYDSLSKDPNSLSNLDQDLPNYAQHVVPIHSLPEEWLWCETWCGNTSKPRAKTIDLCNNPLTKEPKLSQATRVIGERWSALDAVAKGIEEAESPAQPSRDEL
;
A
#
# COMPACT_ATOMS: atom_id res chain seq x y z
N ALA A 1 -28.27 14.89 39.63
CA ALA A 1 -28.21 13.41 39.52
C ALA A 1 -27.55 13.00 38.20
N GLU A 2 -27.90 13.59 37.06
CA GLU A 2 -27.28 13.27 35.75
C GLU A 2 -25.80 13.68 35.63
N GLY A 3 -25.35 14.75 36.29
CA GLY A 3 -23.93 15.13 36.31
C GLY A 3 -23.00 14.17 37.08
N ALA A 4 -23.53 13.33 37.98
CA ALA A 4 -22.75 12.33 38.70
C ALA A 4 -22.63 11.01 37.91
N ALA A 5 -23.53 10.76 36.95
CA ALA A 5 -23.50 9.58 36.09
C ALA A 5 -22.50 9.73 34.92
N ALA A 6 -22.26 10.96 34.45
CA ALA A 6 -21.27 11.24 33.41
C ALA A 6 -19.81 11.03 33.88
N ALA A 7 -19.53 11.30 35.16
CA ALA A 7 -18.22 11.02 35.76
C ALA A 7 -18.01 9.52 36.06
N ALA A 8 -19.07 8.73 36.16
CA ALA A 8 -19.00 7.28 36.44
C ALA A 8 -18.84 6.42 35.17
N ALA A 9 -19.02 7.01 33.97
CA ALA A 9 -18.94 6.31 32.69
C ALA A 9 -17.53 6.31 32.06
N LEU A 10 -16.53 6.84 32.77
CA LEU A 10 -15.13 6.95 32.31
C LEU A 10 -14.14 6.09 33.11
N VAL A 11 -14.61 5.36 34.12
CA VAL A 11 -13.75 4.51 34.96
C VAL A 11 -13.16 3.39 34.10
N GLY A 12 -11.85 3.45 33.85
CA GLY A 12 -11.10 2.39 33.18
C GLY A 12 -11.20 1.06 33.92
N ASP A 13 -11.10 -0.05 33.19
CA ASP A 13 -11.26 -1.42 33.72
C ASP A 13 -10.08 -1.85 34.64
N SER A 14 -9.09 -0.97 34.85
CA SER A 14 -7.87 -1.22 35.65
C SER A 14 -7.63 -0.16 36.75
N GLU A 15 -7.05 -0.58 37.88
CA GLU A 15 -6.74 0.34 39.01
C GLU A 15 -5.75 1.46 38.63
N GLU A 16 -4.85 1.22 37.66
CA GLU A 16 -3.88 2.20 37.18
C GLU A 16 -4.52 3.33 36.35
N GLU A 17 -5.48 3.00 35.49
CA GLU A 17 -6.22 4.00 34.69
C GLU A 17 -7.08 4.92 35.57
N ALA A 18 -7.72 4.35 36.59
CA ALA A 18 -8.52 5.11 37.54
C ALA A 18 -7.68 6.13 38.34
N GLU A 19 -6.45 5.76 38.74
CA GLU A 19 -5.55 6.67 39.44
C GLU A 19 -4.99 7.76 38.52
N ALA A 20 -4.63 7.41 37.28
CA ALA A 20 -4.20 8.39 36.28
C ALA A 20 -5.29 9.44 35.97
N GLU A 21 -6.55 9.00 35.86
CA GLU A 21 -7.70 9.87 35.64
C GLU A 21 -7.94 10.80 36.86
N ARG A 22 -7.88 10.24 38.08
CA ARG A 22 -7.96 11.02 39.33
C ARG A 22 -6.90 12.12 39.38
N LEU A 23 -5.65 11.80 39.05
CA LEU A 23 -4.53 12.75 39.05
C LEU A 23 -4.68 13.81 37.94
N GLY A 24 -5.18 13.43 36.76
CA GLY A 24 -5.48 14.36 35.67
C GLY A 24 -6.59 15.37 36.02
N LEU A 25 -7.65 14.90 36.68
CA LEU A 25 -8.72 15.76 37.21
C LEU A 25 -8.19 16.72 38.27
N LEU A 26 -7.36 16.24 39.20
CA LEU A 26 -6.75 17.07 40.23
C LEU A 26 -5.83 18.14 39.64
N LEU A 27 -4.96 17.78 38.68
CA LEU A 27 -4.12 18.71 37.93
C LEU A 27 -4.95 19.83 37.29
N THR A 28 -6.07 19.48 36.65
CA THR A 28 -6.98 20.43 36.00
C THR A 28 -7.63 21.40 37.00
N LYS A 29 -8.11 20.88 38.13
CA LYS A 29 -8.71 21.69 39.20
C LYS A 29 -7.69 22.67 39.80
N LEU A 30 -6.46 22.23 40.05
CA LEU A 30 -5.38 23.07 40.56
C LEU A 30 -4.98 24.15 39.55
N PHE A 31 -4.91 23.81 38.26
CA PHE A 31 -4.66 24.78 37.19
C PHE A 31 -5.76 25.86 37.13
N LEU A 32 -7.04 25.47 37.19
CA LEU A 32 -8.17 26.41 37.20
C LEU A 32 -8.15 27.30 38.44
N PHE A 33 -7.84 26.74 39.62
CA PHE A 33 -7.65 27.50 40.84
C PHE A 33 -6.54 28.56 40.67
N CYS A 34 -5.35 28.16 40.20
CA CYS A 34 -4.26 29.09 39.93
C CYS A 34 -4.67 30.16 38.92
N LYS A 35 -5.36 29.80 37.83
CA LYS A 35 -5.78 30.74 36.78
C LYS A 35 -6.79 31.77 37.30
N ARG A 36 -7.84 31.33 37.99
CA ARG A 36 -8.94 32.19 38.46
C ARG A 36 -8.56 33.00 39.69
N ARG A 37 -7.92 32.39 40.69
CA ARG A 37 -7.57 33.04 41.96
C ARG A 37 -6.22 33.75 41.87
N MET A 38 -5.24 33.23 41.14
CA MET A 38 -3.84 33.69 41.16
C MET A 38 -3.33 34.27 39.82
N GLY A 39 -4.14 34.18 38.75
CA GLY A 39 -3.83 34.70 37.42
C GLY A 39 -3.12 33.70 36.50
N SER A 40 -3.28 33.88 35.18
CA SER A 40 -2.79 32.96 34.15
C SER A 40 -1.28 32.69 34.20
N ALA A 41 -0.47 33.70 34.54
CA ALA A 41 0.98 33.54 34.66
C ALA A 41 1.37 32.53 35.76
N THR A 42 0.64 32.54 36.89
CA THR A 42 0.83 31.59 37.99
C THR A 42 0.41 30.19 37.58
N ALA A 43 -0.68 30.06 36.83
CA ALA A 43 -1.14 28.77 36.31
C ALA A 43 -0.16 28.14 35.32
N MET A 44 0.48 28.93 34.45
CA MET A 44 1.53 28.42 33.56
C MET A 44 2.80 28.02 34.32
N ARG A 45 3.16 28.76 35.38
CA ARG A 45 4.28 28.37 36.26
C ARG A 45 3.99 27.08 37.01
N PHE A 46 2.76 26.84 37.41
CA PHE A 46 2.34 25.56 38.00
C PHE A 46 2.58 24.39 37.05
N LEU A 47 2.18 24.50 35.78
CA LEU A 47 2.45 23.45 34.78
C LEU A 47 3.95 23.24 34.54
N ALA A 48 4.73 24.33 34.46
CA ALA A 48 6.19 24.26 34.31
C ALA A 48 6.87 23.61 35.53
N ALA A 49 6.45 23.97 36.74
CA ALA A 49 6.94 23.37 37.98
C ALA A 49 6.57 21.89 38.06
N THR A 50 5.37 21.50 37.62
CA THR A 50 4.93 20.09 37.57
C THR A 50 5.85 19.27 36.67
N ARG A 51 6.29 19.82 35.53
CA ARG A 51 7.28 19.19 34.67
C ARG A 51 8.64 19.08 35.36
N GLN A 52 9.14 20.18 35.94
CA GLN A 52 10.45 20.25 36.57
C GLN A 52 10.60 19.29 37.75
N VAL A 53 9.56 19.15 38.58
CA VAL A 53 9.55 18.23 39.73
C VAL A 53 9.62 16.76 39.27
N ARG A 54 9.14 16.46 38.06
CA ARG A 54 9.18 15.12 37.46
C ARG A 54 10.46 14.83 36.69
N GLU A 55 11.35 15.79 36.49
CA GLU A 55 12.60 15.55 35.76
C GLU A 55 13.56 14.70 36.59
N LEU A 56 13.79 13.45 36.17
CA LEU A 56 14.77 12.57 36.79
C LEU A 56 16.18 13.11 36.47
N GLY A 57 16.94 13.47 37.51
CA GLY A 57 18.27 14.08 37.36
C GLY A 57 19.21 13.26 36.48
N GLY A 58 19.37 13.67 35.22
CA GLY A 58 20.19 12.97 34.22
C GLY A 58 21.63 13.47 34.17
N GLY A 59 22.59 12.64 34.58
CA GLY A 59 23.99 12.78 34.20
C GLY A 59 24.20 12.59 32.69
N MET A 60 25.26 13.20 32.14
CA MET A 60 25.90 13.09 30.80
C MET A 60 25.04 13.05 29.50
N MET A 61 23.81 12.54 29.49
CA MET A 61 22.89 12.45 28.33
C MET A 61 22.22 13.77 27.98
N ASN A 62 21.98 14.66 28.97
CA ASN A 62 21.51 16.03 28.71
C ASN A 62 22.53 16.87 27.92
N PHE A 63 23.78 16.42 27.81
CA PHE A 63 24.84 17.10 27.04
C PHE A 63 24.74 16.87 25.52
N PHE A 64 23.95 15.88 25.07
CA PHE A 64 23.77 15.53 23.65
C PHE A 64 22.37 15.82 23.09
N GLY A 65 21.52 16.56 23.81
CA GLY A 65 20.29 17.13 23.25
C GLY A 65 19.07 16.19 23.17
N GLY A 66 19.02 15.11 23.95
CA GLY A 66 17.80 14.29 24.10
C GLY A 66 16.77 14.94 25.06
N PRO A 67 15.47 14.64 24.94
CA PRO A 67 14.46 15.11 25.88
C PRO A 67 14.69 14.49 27.27
N PRO A 68 14.45 15.25 28.37
CA PRO A 68 14.63 14.75 29.73
C PRO A 68 13.63 13.62 30.05
N GLN A 69 14.10 12.56 30.72
CA GLN A 69 13.24 11.49 31.22
C GLN A 69 12.41 12.01 32.39
N LEU A 70 11.09 11.80 32.30
CA LEU A 70 10.12 12.22 33.31
C LEU A 70 9.66 11.01 34.13
N ASP A 71 9.57 11.18 35.44
CA ASP A 71 8.95 10.21 36.34
C ASP A 71 7.42 10.18 36.14
N GLU A 72 6.79 9.09 36.58
CA GLU A 72 5.33 8.95 36.57
C GLU A 72 4.67 10.04 37.44
N LEU A 73 3.51 10.54 37.02
CA LEU A 73 2.83 11.60 37.75
C LEU A 73 2.28 11.04 39.07
N GLN A 74 2.58 11.71 40.19
CA GLN A 74 2.08 11.37 41.51
C GLN A 74 1.46 12.61 42.16
N GLU A 75 0.58 12.42 43.14
CA GLU A 75 -0.08 13.51 43.86
C GLU A 75 0.93 14.45 44.56
N GLU A 76 2.05 13.89 45.05
CA GLU A 76 3.16 14.64 45.64
C GLU A 76 3.79 15.63 44.65
N HIS A 77 3.98 15.22 43.39
CA HIS A 77 4.50 16.10 42.33
C HIS A 77 3.58 17.31 42.11
N LEU A 78 2.25 17.09 42.14
CA LEU A 78 1.26 18.16 42.01
C LEU A 78 1.26 19.08 43.22
N ARG A 79 1.42 18.53 44.43
CA ARG A 79 1.49 19.29 45.69
C ARG A 79 2.68 20.23 45.70
N GLU A 80 3.88 19.71 45.43
CA GLU A 80 5.11 20.49 45.40
C GLU A 80 5.05 21.59 44.33
N ALA A 81 4.59 21.26 43.11
CA ALA A 81 4.45 22.22 42.02
C ALA A 81 3.43 23.32 42.34
N PHE A 82 2.30 22.98 42.98
CA PHE A 82 1.26 23.93 43.36
C PHE A 82 1.75 24.91 44.43
N HIS A 83 2.45 24.41 45.46
CA HIS A 83 3.07 25.26 46.49
C HIS A 83 4.16 26.17 45.91
N ALA A 84 5.00 25.65 45.02
CA ALA A 84 6.03 26.44 44.34
C ALA A 84 5.40 27.58 43.51
N ALA A 85 4.36 27.28 42.72
CA ALA A 85 3.65 28.29 41.94
C ALA A 85 2.93 29.32 42.83
N ALA A 86 2.31 28.87 43.93
CA ALA A 86 1.57 29.73 44.84
C ALA A 86 2.49 30.71 45.59
N SER A 87 3.65 30.24 46.07
CA SER A 87 4.66 31.07 46.75
C SER A 87 5.26 32.15 45.84
N ALA A 88 5.31 31.90 44.53
CA ALA A 88 5.78 32.85 43.52
C ALA A 88 4.70 33.87 43.08
N SER A 89 3.48 33.78 43.61
CA SER A 89 2.39 34.70 43.31
C SER A 89 2.41 35.92 44.23
N ARG A 90 2.20 37.12 43.69
CA ARG A 90 2.17 38.38 44.47
C ARG A 90 0.79 38.67 45.10
N LYS A 91 -0.14 37.70 45.12
CA LYS A 91 -1.47 37.90 45.69
C LYS A 91 -1.50 37.46 47.15
N GLU A 92 -1.73 38.41 48.04
CA GLU A 92 -1.86 38.16 49.49
C GLU A 92 -3.24 37.58 49.83
N GLY A 93 -3.28 36.65 50.79
CA GLY A 93 -4.54 36.12 51.36
C GLY A 93 -5.00 34.74 50.88
N ILE A 94 -4.17 33.96 50.18
CA ILE A 94 -4.48 32.58 49.76
C ILE A 94 -3.64 31.59 50.56
N ASP A 95 -4.29 30.73 51.36
CA ASP A 95 -3.63 29.58 52.01
C ASP A 95 -3.54 28.42 51.01
N ALA A 96 -2.35 28.25 50.43
CA ALA A 96 -2.11 27.23 49.41
C ALA A 96 -2.23 25.79 49.95
N ALA A 97 -1.94 25.55 51.23
CA ALA A 97 -2.03 24.22 51.82
C ALA A 97 -3.50 23.82 52.03
N ALA A 98 -4.29 24.73 52.59
CA ALA A 98 -5.73 24.51 52.75
C ALA A 98 -6.46 24.39 51.40
N ALA A 99 -6.02 25.15 50.38
CA ALA A 99 -6.59 25.08 49.04
C ALA A 99 -6.27 23.76 48.31
N PHE A 100 -5.04 23.26 48.43
CA PHE A 100 -4.64 21.97 47.84
C PHE A 100 -5.43 20.82 48.48
N GLU A 101 -5.42 20.73 49.81
CA GLU A 101 -6.16 19.70 50.57
C GLU A 101 -7.66 19.74 50.29
N GLY A 102 -8.25 20.93 50.17
CA GLY A 102 -9.67 21.08 49.83
C GLY A 102 -10.03 20.56 48.43
N LEU A 103 -9.12 20.71 47.46
CA LEU A 103 -9.33 20.26 46.07
C LEU A 103 -8.95 18.78 45.86
N SER A 104 -7.96 18.26 46.57
CA SER A 104 -7.53 16.85 46.51
C SER A 104 -8.49 15.90 47.24
N SER A 105 -9.02 16.33 48.40
CA SER A 105 -9.99 15.55 49.19
C SER A 105 -11.43 15.62 48.66
N GLY A 106 -11.70 16.50 47.69
CA GLY A 106 -13.05 16.74 47.16
C GLY A 106 -13.96 17.57 48.09
N ALA A 107 -13.43 18.14 49.18
CA ALA A 107 -14.17 19.02 50.07
C ALA A 107 -14.57 20.36 49.41
N SER A 108 -13.85 20.76 48.36
CA SER A 108 -14.16 21.91 47.51
C SER A 108 -14.62 21.44 46.12
N THR A 109 -15.86 21.76 45.76
CA THR A 109 -16.46 21.44 44.46
C THR A 109 -16.50 22.65 43.50
N GLU A 110 -15.77 23.73 43.83
CA GLU A 110 -15.87 25.04 43.16
C GLU A 110 -15.60 24.96 41.65
N PHE A 111 -14.73 24.05 41.21
CA PHE A 111 -14.34 23.90 39.80
C PHE A 111 -14.89 22.63 39.14
N ASP A 112 -15.64 21.80 39.86
CA ASP A 112 -16.14 20.51 39.33
C ASP A 112 -17.07 20.70 38.14
N ALA A 113 -17.93 21.73 38.19
CA ALA A 113 -18.83 22.07 37.07
C ALA A 113 -18.05 22.58 35.84
N GLU A 114 -16.95 23.32 36.03
CA GLU A 114 -16.13 23.84 34.93
C GLU A 114 -15.31 22.70 34.29
N VAL A 115 -14.77 21.77 35.10
CA VAL A 115 -14.11 20.55 34.63
C VAL A 115 -15.09 19.66 33.86
N ALA A 116 -16.30 19.44 34.41
CA ALA A 116 -17.36 18.69 33.74
C ALA A 116 -17.82 19.35 32.43
N SER A 117 -17.81 20.68 32.35
CA SER A 117 -18.13 21.39 31.11
C SER A 117 -17.10 21.14 30.00
N GLY A 118 -15.83 20.94 30.35
CA GLY A 118 -14.78 20.56 29.40
C GLY A 118 -15.00 19.16 28.83
N ALA A 119 -15.33 18.18 29.67
CA ALA A 119 -15.69 16.83 29.22
C ALA A 119 -16.97 16.82 28.37
N THR A 120 -17.98 17.61 28.77
CA THR A 120 -19.23 17.78 28.01
C THR A 120 -18.96 18.40 26.64
N PHE A 121 -18.08 19.41 26.55
CA PHE A 121 -17.66 20.01 25.29
C PHE A 121 -17.01 18.98 24.35
N LEU A 122 -16.09 18.15 24.87
CA LEU A 122 -15.47 17.09 24.07
C LEU A 122 -16.50 16.08 23.58
N ALA A 123 -17.43 15.65 24.44
CA ALA A 123 -18.50 14.72 24.09
C ALA A 123 -19.48 15.31 23.05
N ASP A 124 -19.96 16.54 23.25
CA ASP A 124 -20.90 17.20 22.34
C ASP A 124 -20.30 17.42 20.94
N LYS A 125 -18.99 17.69 20.90
CA LYS A 125 -18.22 17.87 19.66
C LYS A 125 -17.68 16.56 19.07
N GLY A 126 -17.84 15.43 19.76
CA GLY A 126 -17.35 14.12 19.32
C GLY A 126 -15.83 14.01 19.24
N LEU A 127 -15.11 14.77 20.06
CA LEU A 127 -13.64 14.77 20.12
C LEU A 127 -13.15 13.71 21.11
N PRO A 128 -12.21 12.82 20.74
CA PRO A 128 -11.72 11.76 21.63
C PRO A 128 -10.94 12.35 22.80
N ALA A 129 -11.21 11.88 24.02
CA ALA A 129 -10.54 12.34 25.24
C ALA A 129 -9.14 11.71 25.45
N ALA A 130 -8.86 10.57 24.81
CA ALA A 130 -7.67 9.76 25.07
C ALA A 130 -6.40 10.18 24.29
N GLN A 131 -6.49 11.13 23.35
CA GLN A 131 -5.36 11.53 22.50
C GLN A 131 -5.26 13.05 22.38
N PRO A 132 -4.05 13.61 22.29
CA PRO A 132 -3.86 15.04 22.06
C PRO A 132 -4.29 15.42 20.64
N LEU A 133 -5.08 16.49 20.55
CA LEU A 133 -5.65 17.01 19.30
C LEU A 133 -5.32 18.48 19.15
N LEU A 134 -5.01 18.89 17.93
CA LEU A 134 -4.93 20.29 17.53
C LEU A 134 -6.20 20.64 16.73
N LEU A 135 -6.94 21.66 17.16
CA LEU A 135 -8.04 22.25 16.39
C LEU A 135 -7.62 23.64 15.91
N LEU A 136 -7.38 23.81 14.61
CA LEU A 136 -6.95 25.08 13.99
C LEU A 136 -7.99 25.50 12.93
N ASN A 137 -8.69 26.62 13.14
CA ASN A 137 -9.74 27.11 12.23
C ASN A 137 -10.83 26.09 11.87
N GLY A 138 -11.08 25.11 12.74
CA GLY A 138 -12.04 24.02 12.47
C GLY A 138 -11.42 22.77 11.84
N LEU A 139 -10.14 22.80 11.47
CA LEU A 139 -9.38 21.61 11.08
C LEU A 139 -8.85 20.87 12.31
N LEU A 140 -9.16 19.57 12.37
CA LEU A 140 -8.72 18.68 13.43
C LEU A 140 -7.50 17.88 12.99
N THR A 141 -6.37 18.05 13.69
CA THR A 141 -5.14 17.28 13.50
C THR A 141 -4.85 16.45 14.75
N ARG A 142 -4.65 15.14 14.57
CA ARG A 142 -4.16 14.26 15.65
C ARG A 142 -2.67 14.47 15.83
N LEU A 143 -2.23 14.55 17.08
CA LEU A 143 -0.82 14.74 17.40
C LEU A 143 -0.21 13.41 17.86
N GLY A 144 0.82 12.96 17.14
CA GLY A 144 1.63 11.78 17.48
C GLY A 144 2.96 12.15 18.14
N ASP A 145 3.91 11.21 18.12
CA ASP A 145 5.25 11.42 18.72
C ASP A 145 6.03 12.55 18.04
N ASN A 146 5.76 12.82 16.75
CA ASN A 146 6.35 13.92 15.97
C ASN A 146 5.43 15.14 15.88
N PHE A 147 4.67 15.43 16.94
CA PHE A 147 3.66 16.50 16.95
C PHE A 147 4.17 17.87 16.48
N GLU A 148 5.44 18.21 16.72
CA GLU A 148 6.01 19.50 16.26
C GLU A 148 5.97 19.64 14.74
N GLN A 149 6.32 18.57 14.02
CA GLN A 149 6.29 18.56 12.55
C GLN A 149 4.84 18.60 12.04
N GLU A 150 3.93 17.87 12.68
CA GLU A 150 2.52 17.83 12.33
C GLU A 150 1.83 19.20 12.53
N ILE A 151 2.14 19.90 13.64
CA ILE A 151 1.67 21.26 13.89
C ILE A 151 2.19 22.21 12.81
N MET A 152 3.49 22.17 12.51
CA MET A 152 4.09 23.05 11.50
C MET A 152 3.53 22.80 10.10
N GLN A 153 3.27 21.54 9.75
CA GLN A 153 2.62 21.18 8.48
C GLN A 153 1.18 21.71 8.40
N THR A 154 0.40 21.52 9.47
CA THR A 154 -0.99 21.99 9.55
C THR A 154 -1.05 23.52 9.44
N LEU A 155 -0.22 24.22 10.20
CA LEU A 155 -0.14 25.69 10.15
C LEU A 155 0.25 26.18 8.75
N SER A 156 1.26 25.56 8.12
CA SER A 156 1.70 25.92 6.78
C SER A 156 0.64 25.68 5.71
N ALA A 157 -0.23 24.67 5.90
CA ALA A 157 -1.39 24.45 5.03
C ALA A 157 -2.44 25.55 5.21
N GLU A 158 -2.76 25.89 6.46
CA GLU A 158 -3.77 26.91 6.77
C GLU A 158 -3.38 28.31 6.30
N VAL A 159 -2.12 28.69 6.44
CA VAL A 159 -1.62 29.98 5.92
C VAL A 159 -1.88 30.10 4.42
N ARG A 160 -1.64 29.02 3.66
CA ARG A 160 -1.90 29.00 2.21
C ARG A 160 -3.39 29.11 1.88
N THR A 161 -4.26 28.47 2.67
CA THR A 161 -5.72 28.58 2.53
C THR A 161 -6.19 30.02 2.74
N VAL A 162 -5.76 30.65 3.83
CA VAL A 162 -6.12 32.05 4.14
C VAL A 162 -5.60 33.01 3.07
N GLN A 163 -4.34 32.84 2.62
CA GLN A 163 -3.77 33.63 1.53
C GLN A 163 -4.60 33.52 0.23
N ARG A 164 -5.10 32.32 -0.09
CA ARG A 164 -5.99 32.12 -1.25
C ARG A 164 -7.32 32.86 -1.09
N LEU A 165 -7.92 32.83 0.10
CA LEU A 165 -9.19 33.55 0.37
C LEU A 165 -9.02 35.06 0.23
N VAL A 166 -7.90 35.61 0.68
CA VAL A 166 -7.55 37.03 0.49
C VAL A 166 -7.34 37.34 -0.99
N ARG A 167 -6.52 36.54 -1.70
CA ARG A 167 -6.23 36.74 -3.13
C ARG A 167 -7.48 36.67 -4.01
N THR A 168 -8.45 35.83 -3.65
CA THR A 168 -9.73 35.67 -4.38
C THR A 168 -10.82 36.64 -3.95
N GLY A 169 -10.52 37.59 -3.04
CA GLY A 169 -11.49 38.57 -2.54
C GLY A 169 -12.59 37.99 -1.65
N LYS A 170 -12.49 36.70 -1.28
CA LYS A 170 -13.45 36.02 -0.37
C LYS A 170 -13.21 36.36 1.10
N LEU A 171 -12.04 36.92 1.43
CA LEU A 171 -11.74 37.50 2.73
C LEU A 171 -11.24 38.94 2.51
N THR A 172 -11.95 39.89 3.10
CA THR A 172 -11.70 41.34 2.98
C THR A 172 -11.75 41.99 4.36
N ASP A 173 -11.22 43.21 4.47
CA ASP A 173 -11.23 44.02 5.70
C ASP A 173 -12.66 44.37 6.18
N GLU A 174 -13.68 44.14 5.36
CA GLU A 174 -15.09 44.39 5.69
C GLU A 174 -15.73 43.27 6.54
N HIS A 175 -15.08 42.09 6.61
CA HIS A 175 -15.58 40.97 7.40
C HIS A 175 -15.31 41.19 8.89
N GLN A 176 -16.37 41.36 9.70
CA GLN A 176 -16.26 41.57 11.14
C GLN A 176 -15.77 40.33 11.90
N ASP A 177 -16.08 39.13 11.41
CA ASP A 177 -15.64 37.86 11.98
C ASP A 177 -14.84 37.07 10.94
N VAL A 178 -13.51 37.31 10.94
CA VAL A 178 -12.55 36.63 10.08
C VAL A 178 -12.58 35.11 10.29
N TYR A 179 -12.81 34.66 11.53
CA TYR A 179 -12.87 33.23 11.83
C TYR A 179 -14.09 32.58 11.19
N ALA A 180 -15.28 33.19 11.31
CA ALA A 180 -16.49 32.66 10.68
C ALA A 180 -16.37 32.57 9.16
N THR A 181 -15.73 33.55 8.52
CA THR A 181 -15.47 33.52 7.07
C THR A 181 -14.54 32.36 6.67
N ILE A 182 -13.45 32.15 7.42
CA ILE A 182 -12.52 31.03 7.20
C ILE A 182 -13.22 29.68 7.45
N ALA A 183 -13.99 29.57 8.54
CA ALA A 183 -14.73 28.37 8.92
C ALA A 183 -15.85 28.01 7.91
N ASN A 184 -16.52 29.01 7.33
CA ASN A 184 -17.53 28.82 6.29
C ASN A 184 -16.89 28.40 4.96
N ALA A 185 -15.72 28.93 4.64
CA ALA A 185 -14.97 28.55 3.45
C ALA A 185 -14.42 27.10 3.52
N THR A 186 -14.23 26.56 4.72
CA THR A 186 -13.61 25.25 4.96
C THR A 186 -14.61 24.11 5.24
N ALA A 187 -15.91 24.31 4.98
CA ALA A 187 -16.96 23.30 5.19
C ALA A 187 -16.95 22.69 6.61
N THR A 188 -16.99 23.54 7.63
CA THR A 188 -17.03 23.12 9.04
C THR A 188 -18.37 22.47 9.42
N PHE A 189 -18.31 21.52 10.36
CA PHE A 189 -19.46 20.75 10.83
C PHE A 189 -19.68 20.93 12.34
N PRO A 190 -20.93 20.80 12.83
CA PRO A 190 -21.27 21.07 14.23
C PRO A 190 -20.68 20.05 15.22
N ARG A 191 -20.43 18.82 14.75
CA ARG A 191 -19.88 17.68 15.51
C ARG A 191 -18.92 16.90 14.62
N TYR A 192 -17.84 16.38 15.21
CA TYR A 192 -16.92 15.46 14.56
C TYR A 192 -17.33 14.01 14.85
N ASN A 193 -17.44 13.19 13.81
CA ASN A 193 -17.56 11.74 13.95
C ASN A 193 -16.63 11.10 12.93
N GLU A 194 -15.55 10.50 13.39
CA GLU A 194 -14.50 9.92 12.53
C GLU A 194 -15.05 8.82 11.61
N ALA A 195 -16.03 8.03 12.07
CA ALA A 195 -16.61 6.97 11.27
C ALA A 195 -17.40 7.52 10.07
N LEU A 196 -17.92 8.75 10.19
CA LEU A 196 -18.74 9.42 9.17
C LEU A 196 -17.92 10.38 8.29
N LEU A 197 -16.94 11.09 8.86
CA LEU A 197 -16.13 12.09 8.16
C LEU A 197 -14.82 11.48 7.65
N GLN A 198 -14.95 10.43 6.84
CA GLN A 198 -13.82 9.76 6.23
C GLN A 198 -13.48 10.40 4.88
N PRO A 199 -12.18 10.56 4.56
CA PRO A 199 -11.77 10.95 3.21
C PRO A 199 -12.16 9.85 2.21
N ILE A 200 -12.26 10.17 0.92
CA ILE A 200 -12.84 9.27 -0.09
C ILE A 200 -12.12 7.92 -0.20
N ASP A 201 -10.81 7.89 0.03
CA ASP A 201 -9.99 6.67 0.10
C ASP A 201 -10.35 5.79 1.32
N LYS A 202 -10.77 6.42 2.43
CA LYS A 202 -11.37 5.90 3.68
C LYS A 202 -12.61 5.01 3.48
N VAL A 203 -13.43 5.41 2.51
CA VAL A 203 -14.84 5.01 2.46
C VAL A 203 -15.00 3.57 1.96
N VAL A 204 -15.84 2.78 2.63
CA VAL A 204 -16.25 1.46 2.10
C VAL A 204 -17.40 1.67 1.11
N MET A 205 -17.25 1.19 -0.13
CA MET A 205 -18.31 1.28 -1.14
C MET A 205 -19.09 -0.04 -1.20
N ALA A 206 -20.42 0.06 -1.17
CA ALA A 206 -21.32 -1.07 -1.35
C ALA A 206 -21.22 -1.63 -2.78
N GLY A 207 -21.42 -2.94 -2.90
CA GLY A 207 -21.41 -3.69 -4.17
C GLY A 207 -22.64 -3.43 -5.04
N LEU A 208 -23.01 -2.17 -5.24
CA LEU A 208 -24.11 -1.76 -6.11
C LEU A 208 -23.81 -2.16 -7.56
N LYS A 209 -24.30 -3.33 -7.97
CA LYS A 209 -24.33 -3.77 -9.36
C LYS A 209 -25.68 -3.38 -9.96
N PRO A 210 -25.73 -2.88 -11.22
CA PRO A 210 -26.97 -2.76 -11.97
C PRO A 210 -27.61 -4.14 -12.03
N SER A 211 -28.66 -4.36 -11.23
CA SER A 211 -29.35 -5.63 -11.16
C SER A 211 -30.84 -5.36 -11.06
N ALA A 212 -31.65 -6.29 -11.57
CA ALA A 212 -33.10 -6.24 -11.43
C ALA A 212 -33.56 -6.14 -9.96
N HIS A 213 -32.67 -6.40 -8.99
CA HIS A 213 -32.94 -6.35 -7.56
C HIS A 213 -32.92 -4.93 -6.97
N LEU A 214 -32.33 -3.91 -7.62
CA LEU A 214 -32.41 -2.52 -7.15
C LEU A 214 -33.83 -1.97 -7.26
N GLY A 215 -34.57 -2.35 -8.31
CA GLY A 215 -35.99 -2.01 -8.48
C GLY A 215 -36.92 -2.65 -7.43
N ALA A 216 -36.40 -3.54 -6.57
CA ALA A 216 -37.14 -4.09 -5.43
C ALA A 216 -36.99 -3.26 -4.15
N ILE A 217 -36.10 -2.26 -4.12
CA ILE A 217 -35.93 -1.35 -2.98
C ILE A 217 -37.10 -0.36 -2.99
N LYS A 218 -37.84 -0.31 -1.88
CA LYS A 218 -38.89 0.69 -1.69
C LYS A 218 -38.33 1.89 -0.93
N TRP A 219 -38.47 3.08 -1.51
CA TRP A 219 -37.99 4.35 -0.95
C TRP A 219 -39.16 5.13 -0.29
N LEU A 220 -38.93 5.68 0.89
CA LEU A 220 -39.77 6.70 1.53
C LEU A 220 -39.50 8.03 0.82
N ALA A 221 -40.55 8.64 0.26
CA ALA A 221 -40.43 9.81 -0.60
C ALA A 221 -40.51 11.12 0.20
N THR A 222 -39.67 12.09 -0.15
CA THR A 222 -39.90 13.52 0.05
C THR A 222 -40.54 14.03 -1.25
N PRO A 223 -41.72 14.67 -1.24
CA PRO A 223 -42.19 15.35 -2.45
C PRO A 223 -41.19 16.47 -2.80
N PRO A 224 -40.89 16.70 -4.10
CA PRO A 224 -40.05 17.82 -4.49
C PRO A 224 -40.68 19.13 -4.01
N ALA A 225 -39.83 20.11 -3.65
CA ALA A 225 -40.32 21.45 -3.40
C ALA A 225 -41.05 21.97 -4.66
N PRO A 226 -42.23 22.61 -4.53
CA PRO A 226 -42.88 23.21 -5.69
C PRO A 226 -41.95 24.27 -6.30
N PRO A 227 -41.92 24.42 -7.65
CA PRO A 227 -41.11 25.44 -8.28
C PRO A 227 -41.48 26.80 -7.71
N SER A 228 -40.47 27.58 -7.34
CA SER A 228 -40.67 28.96 -6.88
C SER A 228 -41.41 29.77 -7.96
N PRO A 229 -42.41 30.60 -7.60
CA PRO A 229 -43.06 31.47 -8.57
C PRO A 229 -42.02 32.42 -9.20
N PRO A 230 -42.17 32.77 -10.49
CA PRO A 230 -41.23 33.66 -11.15
C PRO A 230 -41.12 34.97 -10.37
N SER A 231 -39.90 35.30 -9.95
CA SER A 231 -39.54 36.57 -9.34
C SER A 231 -39.98 37.71 -10.28
N GLU A 232 -40.86 38.60 -9.81
CA GLU A 232 -41.19 39.82 -10.54
C GLU A 232 -39.92 40.65 -10.73
N ALA A 233 -39.55 40.85 -12.00
CA ALA A 233 -38.38 41.61 -12.40
C ALA A 233 -38.32 42.97 -11.70
N ALA A 234 -37.27 43.18 -10.89
CA ALA A 234 -36.89 44.50 -10.41
C ALA A 234 -36.45 45.39 -11.61
N PRO A 235 -36.77 46.70 -11.59
CA PRO A 235 -36.46 47.57 -12.72
C PRO A 235 -34.94 47.80 -12.86
N PRO A 236 -34.44 48.07 -14.08
CA PRO A 236 -33.01 48.14 -14.35
C PRO A 236 -32.39 49.39 -13.70
N VAL A 237 -31.35 49.18 -12.89
CA VAL A 237 -30.48 50.25 -12.41
C VAL A 237 -29.47 50.59 -13.51
N ALA A 238 -29.39 51.88 -13.86
CA ALA A 238 -28.55 52.41 -14.93
C ALA A 238 -27.05 52.23 -14.68
N ALA A 239 -26.31 51.90 -15.74
CA ALA A 239 -24.86 51.77 -15.75
C ALA A 239 -24.14 53.14 -15.59
N PRO A 240 -23.01 53.21 -14.87
CA PRO A 240 -22.08 54.34 -14.94
C PRO A 240 -21.11 54.22 -16.14
N PRO A 241 -20.51 55.34 -16.61
CA PRO A 241 -19.80 55.43 -17.90
C PRO A 241 -18.35 54.89 -17.85
N PRO A 242 -17.69 54.66 -19.00
CA PRO A 242 -16.35 54.10 -19.04
C PRO A 242 -15.29 55.17 -18.75
N ALA A 243 -14.27 54.82 -17.97
CA ALA A 243 -13.07 55.62 -17.79
C ALA A 243 -11.87 54.91 -18.42
N GLU A 244 -11.48 55.49 -19.55
CA GLU A 244 -10.17 55.65 -20.18
C GLU A 244 -8.97 54.75 -19.81
N GLU A 245 -8.36 54.27 -20.89
CA GLU A 245 -7.03 53.70 -21.01
C GLU A 245 -5.95 54.64 -20.42
N ASP A 246 -4.99 54.07 -19.68
CA ASP A 246 -3.64 54.61 -19.67
C ASP A 246 -2.59 53.51 -19.60
N MET A 247 -1.78 53.47 -20.66
CA MET A 247 -0.54 52.73 -20.80
C MET A 247 0.48 53.16 -19.75
N TYR A 248 1.19 52.21 -19.12
CA TYR A 248 2.65 52.28 -19.00
C TYR A 248 3.24 50.87 -18.86
N ALA A 249 4.01 50.46 -19.87
CA ALA A 249 4.90 49.33 -19.82
C ALA A 249 6.28 49.76 -19.30
N TYR A 250 6.87 48.98 -18.39
CA TYR A 250 8.31 48.79 -18.29
C TYR A 250 8.60 47.40 -17.72
N GLY A 251 9.33 46.59 -18.48
CA GLY A 251 9.60 45.19 -18.20
C GLY A 251 10.85 44.92 -17.37
N GLY A 252 10.98 43.65 -16.98
CA GLY A 252 12.20 43.06 -16.42
C GLY A 252 11.91 41.74 -15.71
N GLY A 253 12.19 40.64 -16.43
CA GLY A 253 12.37 39.23 -16.02
C GLY A 253 12.07 38.78 -14.60
N ASP A 254 11.25 37.74 -14.46
CA ASP A 254 11.77 36.37 -14.28
C ASP A 254 10.65 35.32 -14.38
N GLU A 255 11.02 34.19 -14.96
CA GLU A 255 10.22 33.00 -15.23
C GLU A 255 9.69 32.37 -13.94
N PHE A 256 8.38 32.15 -13.83
CA PHE A 256 7.77 30.93 -13.28
C PHE A 256 6.32 30.87 -13.79
N GLY A 257 6.06 29.92 -14.70
CA GLY A 257 4.75 29.70 -15.29
C GLY A 257 3.80 29.07 -14.29
N ASP A 258 2.97 29.91 -13.69
CA ASP A 258 1.77 29.49 -12.99
C ASP A 258 0.73 29.00 -14.01
N GLU A 259 0.06 27.91 -13.64
CA GLU A 259 -1.11 27.36 -14.31
C GLU A 259 -2.16 28.47 -14.49
N GLU A 260 -2.39 28.88 -15.74
CA GLU A 260 -3.58 29.62 -16.13
C GLU A 260 -4.78 28.70 -15.93
N ASP A 261 -5.35 28.74 -14.72
CA ASP A 261 -6.76 28.44 -14.53
C ASP A 261 -7.52 29.38 -15.48
N GLY A 262 -8.04 28.81 -16.56
CA GLY A 262 -9.02 29.42 -17.44
C GLY A 262 -10.31 29.71 -16.68
N GLY A 263 -10.25 30.66 -15.75
CA GLY A 263 -11.39 31.37 -15.20
C GLY A 263 -11.94 32.28 -16.27
N GLY A 264 -12.73 31.71 -17.18
CA GLY A 264 -13.73 32.49 -17.87
C GLY A 264 -14.56 33.19 -16.81
N ASP A 265 -14.59 34.51 -16.90
CA ASP A 265 -15.39 35.44 -16.11
C ASP A 265 -16.87 35.04 -16.17
N GLY A 266 -17.25 34.12 -15.28
CA GLY A 266 -18.64 33.86 -14.93
C GLY A 266 -18.98 34.81 -13.81
N GLY A 267 -19.32 36.05 -14.17
CA GLY A 267 -20.00 36.96 -13.27
C GLY A 267 -21.13 36.22 -12.55
N ASP A 268 -21.29 36.53 -11.26
CA ASP A 268 -22.32 36.00 -10.37
C ASP A 268 -23.72 36.29 -10.93
N GLY A 269 -24.14 35.46 -11.87
CA GLY A 269 -25.50 35.24 -12.31
C GLY A 269 -26.08 34.08 -11.50
N GLY A 270 -26.00 34.19 -10.16
CA GLY A 270 -26.68 33.30 -9.24
C GLY A 270 -28.18 33.52 -9.29
N GLU A 271 -28.88 33.01 -10.31
CA GLU A 271 -30.34 32.82 -10.26
C GLU A 271 -30.90 31.76 -11.25
N GLY A 272 -30.07 30.94 -11.92
CA GLY A 272 -30.55 29.91 -12.87
C GLY A 272 -30.22 28.43 -12.54
N GLY A 273 -29.39 28.15 -11.53
CA GLY A 273 -28.98 26.78 -11.18
C GLY A 273 -29.91 26.03 -10.21
N GLY A 274 -30.77 26.77 -9.50
CA GLY A 274 -31.63 26.22 -8.45
C GLY A 274 -32.80 25.37 -8.94
N ASP A 275 -33.20 25.51 -10.20
CA ASP A 275 -34.39 24.85 -10.75
C ASP A 275 -34.15 23.39 -11.16
N LEU A 276 -32.93 23.02 -11.54
CA LEU A 276 -32.58 21.62 -11.88
C LEU A 276 -32.34 20.74 -10.63
N GLU A 277 -31.88 21.32 -9.52
CA GLU A 277 -31.73 20.60 -8.24
C GLU A 277 -33.09 20.21 -7.63
N GLN A 278 -34.19 20.83 -8.05
CA GLN A 278 -35.55 20.51 -7.61
C GLN A 278 -36.14 19.28 -8.33
N LEU A 279 -35.46 18.77 -9.36
CA LEU A 279 -35.95 17.68 -10.21
C LEU A 279 -35.44 16.28 -9.80
N LEU A 280 -34.58 16.14 -8.78
CA LEU A 280 -34.02 14.85 -8.31
C LEU A 280 -33.65 14.88 -6.82
N HIS A 281 -33.51 13.70 -6.19
CA HIS A 281 -32.90 13.58 -4.85
C HIS A 281 -31.39 13.33 -4.97
N PRO A 282 -30.51 14.32 -4.68
CA PRO A 282 -29.07 14.14 -4.79
C PRO A 282 -28.47 13.19 -3.75
N VAL A 283 -29.18 12.90 -2.65
CA VAL A 283 -28.72 11.98 -1.60
C VAL A 283 -29.71 10.85 -1.37
N SER A 284 -29.28 9.62 -1.64
CA SER A 284 -30.02 8.39 -1.43
C SER A 284 -29.49 7.66 -0.20
N LYS A 285 -30.27 7.62 0.89
CA LYS A 285 -29.91 6.96 2.16
C LYS A 285 -30.75 5.70 2.35
N LEU A 286 -30.15 4.53 2.30
CA LEU A 286 -30.77 3.24 2.54
C LEU A 286 -30.34 2.69 3.90
N LEU A 287 -31.29 2.47 4.81
CA LEU A 287 -31.05 1.84 6.10
C LEU A 287 -31.28 0.33 6.00
N VAL A 288 -30.32 -0.46 6.46
CA VAL A 288 -30.42 -1.92 6.53
C VAL A 288 -30.49 -2.30 8.01
N LEU A 289 -31.71 -2.57 8.52
CA LEU A 289 -32.00 -2.64 9.95
C LEU A 289 -32.90 -3.81 10.32
N ASP A 290 -32.79 -4.28 11.56
CA ASP A 290 -33.75 -5.21 12.15
C ASP A 290 -34.73 -4.43 13.06
N LEU A 291 -35.93 -4.13 12.57
CA LEU A 291 -36.96 -3.40 13.32
C LEU A 291 -37.49 -4.13 14.56
N SER A 292 -37.07 -5.38 14.82
CA SER A 292 -37.36 -6.04 16.09
C SER A 292 -36.45 -5.62 17.24
N GLN A 293 -35.36 -4.88 16.95
CA GLN A 293 -34.40 -4.38 17.94
C GLN A 293 -34.70 -2.91 18.31
N PRO A 294 -34.84 -2.56 19.61
CA PRO A 294 -35.10 -1.19 20.04
C PRO A 294 -34.06 -0.18 19.54
N SER A 295 -32.77 -0.55 19.55
CA SER A 295 -31.67 0.31 19.08
C SER A 295 -31.78 0.64 17.58
N HIS A 296 -32.25 -0.30 16.76
CA HIS A 296 -32.45 -0.08 15.33
C HIS A 296 -33.68 0.76 15.03
N VAL A 297 -34.75 0.60 15.83
CA VAL A 297 -35.94 1.46 15.72
C VAL A 297 -35.59 2.91 16.09
N ALA A 298 -34.77 3.11 17.13
CA ALA A 298 -34.26 4.44 17.47
C ALA A 298 -33.43 5.06 16.33
N LEU A 299 -32.57 4.28 15.68
CA LEU A 299 -31.80 4.72 14.52
C LEU A 299 -32.70 5.09 13.32
N ALA A 300 -33.73 4.29 13.05
CA ALA A 300 -34.71 4.59 12.01
C ALA A 300 -35.50 5.88 12.31
N ALA A 301 -35.86 6.12 13.57
CA ALA A 301 -36.53 7.34 14.00
C ALA A 301 -35.63 8.58 13.81
N ALA A 302 -34.37 8.50 14.23
CA ALA A 302 -33.37 9.55 14.02
C ALA A 302 -33.15 9.85 12.54
N ALA A 303 -33.19 8.83 11.67
CA ALA A 303 -33.03 9.00 10.24
C ALA A 303 -34.23 9.69 9.57
N VAL A 304 -35.45 9.40 10.05
CA VAL A 304 -36.67 10.09 9.61
C VAL A 304 -36.62 11.57 10.00
N GLU A 305 -36.24 11.87 11.25
CA GLU A 305 -36.07 13.25 11.73
C GLU A 305 -35.01 14.02 10.91
N ALA A 306 -33.86 13.40 10.66
CA ALA A 306 -32.80 13.98 9.84
C ALA A 306 -33.20 14.20 8.37
N ALA A 307 -34.02 13.31 7.80
CA ALA A 307 -34.50 13.45 6.42
C ALA A 307 -35.56 14.55 6.28
N GLU A 308 -36.44 14.71 7.28
CA GLU A 308 -37.45 15.78 7.32
C GLU A 308 -36.79 17.17 7.49
N ALA A 309 -35.73 17.26 8.29
CA ALA A 309 -34.96 18.48 8.48
C ALA A 309 -34.07 18.86 7.27
N ALA A 310 -33.96 17.99 6.26
CA ALA A 310 -33.09 18.24 5.11
C ALA A 310 -33.67 19.34 4.19
N PRO A 311 -32.86 20.35 3.79
CA PRO A 311 -33.35 21.46 2.99
C PRO A 311 -33.82 20.98 1.59
N GLY A 312 -34.97 21.49 1.14
CA GLY A 312 -35.44 21.31 -0.25
C GLY A 312 -35.76 19.89 -0.69
N GLY A 313 -35.99 18.95 0.25
CA GLY A 313 -36.27 17.55 -0.10
C GLY A 313 -35.07 16.81 -0.71
N ARG A 314 -33.83 17.26 -0.47
CA ARG A 314 -32.60 16.73 -1.09
C ARG A 314 -32.26 15.27 -0.74
N VAL A 315 -32.87 14.74 0.33
CA VAL A 315 -32.59 13.39 0.84
C VAL A 315 -33.81 12.51 0.64
N ARG A 316 -33.60 11.34 0.03
CA ARG A 316 -34.57 10.22 0.04
C ARG A 316 -34.11 9.10 0.95
N LEU A 317 -35.06 8.48 1.65
CA LEU A 317 -34.78 7.48 2.69
C LEU A 317 -35.36 6.12 2.29
N GLY A 318 -34.54 5.10 2.10
CA GLY A 318 -34.96 3.71 1.92
C GLY A 318 -34.81 2.93 3.23
N LEU A 319 -35.65 1.92 3.43
CA LEU A 319 -35.51 0.96 4.54
C LEU A 319 -35.53 -0.47 4.02
N LEU A 320 -34.58 -1.28 4.47
CA LEU A 320 -34.46 -2.70 4.19
C LEU A 320 -34.43 -3.49 5.50
N GLN A 321 -35.37 -4.41 5.68
CA GLN A 321 -35.43 -5.27 6.87
C GLN A 321 -34.39 -6.39 6.80
N LEU A 322 -33.52 -6.49 7.81
CA LEU A 322 -32.60 -7.60 8.02
C LEU A 322 -33.38 -8.87 8.39
N GLY A 323 -33.21 -9.92 7.58
CA GLY A 323 -33.70 -11.26 7.93
C GLY A 323 -32.64 -12.00 8.75
N ARG A 324 -32.95 -12.40 9.99
CA ARG A 324 -32.16 -13.45 10.63
C ARG A 324 -32.38 -14.73 9.83
N GLY A 325 -31.35 -15.20 9.12
CA GLY A 325 -31.29 -16.61 8.76
C GLY A 325 -31.44 -17.46 10.02
N PRO A 326 -31.95 -18.70 9.94
CA PRO A 326 -31.91 -19.60 11.09
C PRO A 326 -30.48 -19.58 11.59
N ALA A 327 -30.27 -19.23 12.86
CA ALA A 327 -28.95 -19.11 13.44
C ALA A 327 -28.16 -20.36 13.04
N GLY A 328 -27.21 -20.19 12.13
CA GLY A 328 -26.21 -21.19 11.85
C GLY A 328 -25.35 -21.20 13.10
N GLY A 329 -25.78 -21.95 14.11
CA GLY A 329 -24.87 -22.42 15.12
C GLY A 329 -23.81 -23.20 14.37
N GLU A 330 -22.59 -22.68 14.32
CA GLU A 330 -21.44 -23.53 14.17
C GLU A 330 -21.55 -24.57 15.29
N CYS A 331 -22.07 -25.76 14.96
CA CYS A 331 -21.73 -26.95 15.71
C CYS A 331 -20.26 -27.18 15.41
N THR A 332 -19.39 -26.65 16.27
CA THR A 332 -18.00 -27.11 16.32
C THR A 332 -18.05 -28.62 16.59
N PRO A 333 -17.36 -29.45 15.79
CA PRO A 333 -17.33 -30.88 16.03
C PRO A 333 -16.32 -31.18 17.14
N GLU A 334 -16.64 -30.75 18.35
CA GLU A 334 -15.92 -31.19 19.54
C GLU A 334 -16.86 -32.02 20.41
N HIS A 335 -16.66 -33.34 20.31
CA HIS A 335 -17.16 -34.39 21.19
C HIS A 335 -18.64 -34.80 20.98
N GLY A 336 -18.82 -36.03 20.48
CA GLY A 336 -20.11 -36.61 20.09
C GLY A 336 -21.12 -36.79 21.21
N HIS A 337 -21.88 -35.74 21.50
CA HIS A 337 -23.13 -35.80 22.25
C HIS A 337 -24.27 -35.06 21.54
N ALA A 338 -25.47 -35.66 21.57
CA ALA A 338 -26.66 -35.17 20.91
C ALA A 338 -27.13 -33.80 21.44
N CYS A 339 -27.49 -32.89 20.53
CA CYS A 339 -28.00 -31.54 20.83
C CYS A 339 -29.40 -31.60 21.51
N PRO A 340 -29.67 -30.82 22.58
CA PRO A 340 -30.93 -30.89 23.33
C PRO A 340 -32.11 -30.16 22.63
N PRO A 341 -33.38 -30.38 23.07
CA PRO A 341 -34.60 -29.93 22.37
C PRO A 341 -34.88 -28.41 22.41
N MET A 342 -34.03 -27.62 23.08
CA MET A 342 -34.20 -26.16 23.24
C MET A 342 -34.06 -25.36 21.94
N GLU A 343 -33.61 -25.98 20.85
CA GLU A 343 -33.52 -25.32 19.54
C GLU A 343 -34.88 -25.06 18.87
N HIS A 344 -35.91 -25.89 19.11
CA HIS A 344 -37.20 -25.72 18.42
C HIS A 344 -37.98 -24.49 18.91
N LEU A 345 -38.00 -24.24 20.22
CA LEU A 345 -38.65 -23.05 20.81
C LEU A 345 -37.93 -21.75 20.41
N ARG A 346 -36.59 -21.75 20.40
CA ARG A 346 -35.80 -20.60 19.92
C ARG A 346 -36.01 -20.33 18.42
N LYS A 347 -36.25 -21.36 17.62
CA LYS A 347 -36.55 -21.24 16.18
C LYS A 347 -37.94 -20.65 15.94
N GLU A 348 -38.97 -21.05 16.69
CA GLU A 348 -40.30 -20.46 16.59
C GLU A 348 -40.35 -19.00 17.08
N GLU A 349 -39.72 -18.69 18.22
CA GLU A 349 -39.63 -17.30 18.72
C GLU A 349 -38.85 -16.40 17.75
N ALA A 350 -37.75 -16.88 17.18
CA ALA A 350 -36.98 -16.14 16.18
C ALA A 350 -37.77 -15.95 14.87
N ALA A 351 -38.50 -16.97 14.43
CA ALA A 351 -39.38 -16.88 13.25
C ALA A 351 -40.52 -15.88 13.47
N GLN A 352 -41.11 -15.85 14.68
CA GLN A 352 -42.18 -14.94 15.02
C GLN A 352 -41.69 -13.49 15.12
N ARG A 353 -40.52 -13.24 15.74
CA ARG A 353 -39.87 -11.91 15.74
C ARG A 353 -39.53 -11.42 14.33
N SER A 354 -39.04 -12.31 13.46
CA SER A 354 -38.76 -11.98 12.07
C SER A 354 -40.03 -11.63 11.29
N ARG A 355 -41.13 -12.38 11.45
CA ARG A 355 -42.43 -12.07 10.82
C ARG A 355 -42.98 -10.72 11.26
N VAL A 356 -42.87 -10.39 12.55
CA VAL A 356 -43.28 -9.10 13.09
C VAL A 356 -42.43 -7.95 12.55
N GLY A 357 -41.11 -8.11 12.47
CA GLY A 357 -40.22 -7.13 11.84
C GLY A 357 -40.55 -6.88 10.36
N PHE A 358 -40.82 -7.93 9.59
CA PHE A 358 -41.25 -7.81 8.19
C PHE A 358 -42.63 -7.16 8.03
N ALA A 359 -43.59 -7.45 8.92
CA ALA A 359 -44.90 -6.81 8.91
C ALA A 359 -44.82 -5.32 9.29
N ALA A 360 -43.98 -4.95 10.27
CA ALA A 360 -43.70 -3.56 10.63
C ALA A 360 -43.03 -2.79 9.49
N TRP A 361 -42.07 -3.43 8.81
CA TRP A 361 -41.41 -2.89 7.62
C TRP A 361 -42.38 -2.67 6.46
N GLU A 362 -43.22 -3.66 6.14
CA GLU A 362 -44.21 -3.54 5.06
C GLU A 362 -45.22 -2.44 5.38
N LYS A 363 -45.61 -2.27 6.65
CA LYS A 363 -46.49 -1.20 7.11
C LYS A 363 -45.84 0.19 7.01
N LEU A 364 -44.58 0.33 7.41
CA LEU A 364 -43.81 1.57 7.26
C LEU A 364 -43.68 1.98 5.78
N LEU A 365 -43.51 0.99 4.89
CA LEU A 365 -43.42 1.19 3.44
C LEU A 365 -44.78 1.44 2.76
N GLN A 366 -45.90 1.28 3.45
CA GLN A 366 -47.22 1.69 2.95
C GLN A 366 -47.60 3.08 3.47
N THR A 367 -46.92 3.58 4.51
CA THR A 367 -47.03 4.96 5.01
C THR A 367 -46.10 5.95 4.28
N THR A 368 -45.57 5.58 3.11
CA THR A 368 -44.48 6.22 2.34
C THR A 368 -44.67 7.67 1.91
N HIS A 369 -45.84 8.26 2.17
CA HIS A 369 -46.19 9.62 1.74
C HIS A 369 -46.38 10.60 2.92
N ASP A 370 -46.21 10.16 4.17
CA ASP A 370 -46.35 11.01 5.37
C ASP A 370 -45.27 10.69 6.43
N PHE A 371 -44.29 11.58 6.58
CA PHE A 371 -43.26 11.50 7.63
C PHE A 371 -43.87 11.53 9.05
N GLY A 372 -44.98 12.22 9.24
CA GLY A 372 -45.72 12.25 10.49
C GLY A 372 -46.29 10.87 10.87
N ALA A 373 -46.80 10.12 9.88
CA ALA A 373 -47.27 8.75 10.09
C ALA A 373 -46.11 7.80 10.39
N ALA A 374 -44.99 7.91 9.66
CA ALA A 374 -43.80 7.11 9.90
C ALA A 374 -43.24 7.34 11.32
N ARG A 375 -43.17 8.59 11.78
CA ARG A 375 -42.71 8.95 13.14
C ARG A 375 -43.61 8.38 14.23
N ARG A 376 -44.93 8.46 14.07
CA ARG A 376 -45.90 7.88 15.01
C ARG A 376 -45.73 6.36 15.11
N LEU A 377 -45.56 5.69 13.98
CA LEU A 377 -45.33 4.24 13.93
C LEU A 377 -44.00 3.85 14.60
N LEU A 378 -42.90 4.55 14.30
CA LEU A 378 -41.59 4.29 14.91
C LEU A 378 -41.57 4.58 16.41
N ALA A 379 -42.26 5.64 16.88
CA ALA A 379 -42.39 5.93 18.30
C ALA A 379 -43.17 4.84 19.05
N LEU A 380 -44.22 4.29 18.45
CA LEU A 380 -44.98 3.16 18.99
C LEU A 380 -44.15 1.87 19.01
N LEU A 381 -43.41 1.59 17.93
CA LEU A 381 -42.48 0.46 17.86
C LEU A 381 -41.39 0.56 18.94
N HIS A 382 -40.85 1.76 19.15
CA HIS A 382 -39.82 2.01 20.16
C HIS A 382 -40.38 1.86 21.59
N ALA A 383 -41.57 2.41 21.85
CA ALA A 383 -42.24 2.28 23.14
C ALA A 383 -42.60 0.83 23.48
N ALA A 384 -43.13 0.07 22.52
CA ALA A 384 -43.43 -1.36 22.68
C ALA A 384 -42.17 -2.19 22.94
N ALA A 385 -41.08 -1.87 22.23
CA ALA A 385 -39.79 -2.55 22.40
C ALA A 385 -39.14 -2.27 23.77
N LEU A 386 -39.27 -1.04 24.30
CA LEU A 386 -38.82 -0.67 25.65
C LEU A 386 -39.66 -1.30 26.76
N ALA A 387 -40.96 -1.49 26.53
CA ALA A 387 -41.88 -2.12 27.46
C ALA A 387 -41.74 -3.66 27.53
N GLY A 388 -40.97 -4.27 26.62
CA GLY A 388 -40.82 -5.73 26.53
C GLY A 388 -42.10 -6.46 26.08
N GLU A 389 -43.07 -5.72 25.54
CA GLU A 389 -44.34 -6.28 25.08
C GLU A 389 -44.17 -6.88 23.67
N ALA A 390 -44.79 -8.04 23.44
CA ALA A 390 -44.82 -8.62 22.10
C ALA A 390 -45.68 -7.73 21.19
N LEU A 391 -45.11 -7.25 20.09
CA LEU A 391 -45.81 -6.50 19.05
C LEU A 391 -46.99 -7.32 18.51
N THR A 392 -48.21 -6.98 18.92
CA THR A 392 -49.45 -7.63 18.47
C THR A 392 -49.97 -6.97 17.19
N PRO A 393 -50.70 -7.72 16.33
CA PRO A 393 -51.40 -7.15 15.16
C PRO A 393 -52.29 -5.96 15.51
N GLU A 394 -52.89 -5.97 16.71
CA GLU A 394 -53.79 -4.94 17.23
C GLU A 394 -53.05 -3.63 17.55
N LEU A 395 -51.84 -3.72 18.11
CA LEU A 395 -51.00 -2.56 18.44
C LEU A 395 -50.44 -1.90 17.18
N LEU A 396 -50.02 -2.72 16.20
CA LEU A 396 -49.68 -2.26 14.84
C LEU A 396 -50.88 -1.58 14.17
N ALA A 397 -52.08 -2.15 14.23
CA ALA A 397 -53.31 -1.57 13.66
C ALA A 397 -53.67 -0.19 14.27
N SER A 398 -53.44 -0.01 15.57
CA SER A 398 -53.74 1.25 16.29
C SER A 398 -52.91 2.47 15.85
N ALA A 399 -51.73 2.25 15.25
CA ALA A 399 -50.79 3.30 14.86
C ALA A 399 -51.22 4.13 13.64
N VAL A 400 -52.06 3.56 12.77
CA VAL A 400 -52.52 4.18 11.51
C VAL A 400 -54.00 3.79 11.27
N PRO A 401 -54.97 4.55 11.81
CA PRO A 401 -56.39 4.17 11.82
C PRO A 401 -57.05 4.09 10.44
N GLU A 402 -56.51 4.79 9.44
CA GLU A 402 -57.19 5.03 8.15
C GLU A 402 -56.83 4.00 7.05
N ALA A 403 -55.87 3.09 7.29
CA ALA A 403 -55.33 2.25 6.22
C ALA A 403 -55.87 0.81 6.18
N PHE A 404 -56.15 0.14 7.32
CA PHE A 404 -56.56 -1.28 7.35
C PHE A 404 -57.28 -1.71 8.65
N SER A 405 -58.08 -2.77 8.57
CA SER A 405 -58.71 -3.47 9.69
C SER A 405 -57.75 -4.43 10.43
N ALA A 406 -58.07 -4.80 11.68
CA ALA A 406 -57.30 -5.78 12.45
C ALA A 406 -57.20 -7.15 11.75
N ALA A 407 -58.21 -7.54 10.96
CA ALA A 407 -58.24 -8.77 10.19
C ALA A 407 -57.26 -8.76 8.99
N GLU A 408 -57.12 -7.62 8.32
CA GLU A 408 -56.14 -7.45 7.23
C GLU A 408 -54.70 -7.45 7.77
N THR A 409 -54.47 -6.85 8.94
CA THR A 409 -53.17 -6.86 9.62
C THR A 409 -52.77 -8.28 10.05
N ALA A 410 -53.72 -9.07 10.59
CA ALA A 410 -53.49 -10.47 10.95
C ALA A 410 -53.22 -11.36 9.71
N ASN A 411 -53.92 -11.11 8.60
CA ASN A 411 -53.67 -11.80 7.32
C ASN A 411 -52.33 -11.41 6.68
N LEU A 412 -51.87 -10.16 6.83
CA LEU A 412 -50.55 -9.71 6.39
C LEU A 412 -49.45 -10.46 7.16
N ILE A 413 -49.55 -10.51 8.49
CA ILE A 413 -48.61 -11.22 9.39
C ILE A 413 -48.60 -12.74 9.13
N ALA A 414 -49.77 -13.33 8.82
CA ALA A 414 -49.89 -14.74 8.42
C ALA A 414 -49.43 -15.00 6.96
N GLY A 415 -49.50 -13.97 6.11
CA GLY A 415 -49.29 -14.01 4.66
C GLY A 415 -47.91 -13.56 4.17
N VAL A 416 -47.00 -13.12 5.05
CA VAL A 416 -45.58 -12.89 4.75
C VAL A 416 -44.94 -14.23 4.32
N LYS A 417 -45.17 -14.59 3.05
CA LYS A 417 -44.68 -15.83 2.46
C LYS A 417 -43.15 -15.81 2.44
N THR A 418 -42.58 -17.00 2.60
CA THR A 418 -41.17 -17.40 2.46
C THR A 418 -40.44 -16.96 1.17
N VAL A 419 -41.08 -16.19 0.28
CA VAL A 419 -40.60 -15.74 -1.04
C VAL A 419 -39.82 -14.42 -0.97
N VAL A 420 -40.06 -13.59 0.06
CA VAL A 420 -39.40 -12.28 0.24
C VAL A 420 -38.00 -12.40 0.87
N ALA A 421 -37.81 -13.40 1.75
CA ALA A 421 -36.55 -13.60 2.47
C ALA A 421 -35.33 -13.98 1.58
N PRO A 422 -35.44 -14.83 0.53
CA PRO A 422 -34.31 -15.15 -0.35
C PRO A 422 -33.82 -13.96 -1.19
N HIS A 423 -34.75 -13.12 -1.68
CA HIS A 423 -34.43 -11.92 -2.46
C HIS A 423 -33.76 -10.85 -1.61
N HIS A 424 -34.23 -10.60 -0.39
CA HIS A 424 -33.57 -9.67 0.55
C HIS A 424 -32.20 -10.17 0.99
N ALA A 425 -32.04 -11.46 1.30
CA ALA A 425 -30.74 -12.02 1.65
C ALA A 425 -29.74 -11.95 0.47
N ALA A 426 -30.22 -12.14 -0.77
CA ALA A 426 -29.41 -11.93 -1.97
C ALA A 426 -29.04 -10.45 -2.17
N LEU A 427 -29.97 -9.52 -1.90
CA LEU A 427 -29.71 -8.08 -1.97
C LEU A 427 -28.69 -7.64 -0.92
N CYS A 428 -28.83 -8.05 0.35
CA CYS A 428 -27.84 -7.78 1.40
C CYS A 428 -26.45 -8.33 1.03
N ARG A 429 -26.38 -9.57 0.52
CA ARG A 429 -25.12 -10.14 0.01
C ARG A 429 -24.53 -9.33 -1.16
N SER A 430 -25.36 -8.85 -2.08
CA SER A 430 -24.91 -8.03 -3.22
C SER A 430 -24.40 -6.65 -2.77
N LEU A 431 -25.02 -6.05 -1.75
CA LEU A 431 -24.59 -4.79 -1.15
C LEU A 431 -23.33 -4.93 -0.31
N GLY A 432 -22.89 -6.16 0.00
CA GLY A 432 -21.75 -6.43 0.88
C GLY A 432 -22.06 -6.24 2.37
N VAL A 433 -23.34 -6.27 2.74
CA VAL A 433 -23.80 -6.08 4.13
C VAL A 433 -23.87 -7.43 4.83
N SER A 434 -23.23 -7.55 5.99
CA SER A 434 -23.32 -8.74 6.86
C SER A 434 -24.67 -8.79 7.59
N ALA A 435 -24.87 -9.72 8.52
CA ALA A 435 -26.10 -9.77 9.33
C ALA A 435 -26.22 -8.59 10.35
N ALA A 436 -25.29 -7.62 10.32
CA ALA A 436 -25.25 -6.44 11.18
C ALA A 436 -26.00 -5.24 10.57
N PRO A 437 -26.48 -4.29 11.40
CA PRO A 437 -27.13 -3.06 10.93
C PRO A 437 -26.15 -2.18 10.14
N ALA A 438 -26.59 -1.65 9.01
CA ALA A 438 -25.75 -0.79 8.17
C ALA A 438 -26.55 0.34 7.52
N ILE A 439 -25.84 1.39 7.12
CA ILE A 439 -26.39 2.56 6.42
C ILE A 439 -25.66 2.68 5.08
N VAL A 440 -26.41 2.77 3.99
CA VAL A 440 -25.86 2.97 2.64
C VAL A 440 -26.26 4.35 2.14
N VAL A 441 -25.30 5.28 1.94
CA VAL A 441 -25.57 6.64 1.43
C VAL A 441 -24.83 6.87 0.12
N ASN A 442 -25.56 7.10 -0.97
CA ASN A 442 -24.97 7.23 -2.32
C ASN A 442 -23.97 6.11 -2.67
N GLY A 443 -24.24 4.89 -2.19
CA GLY A 443 -23.38 3.73 -2.37
C GLY A 443 -22.24 3.58 -1.37
N ARG A 444 -21.99 4.52 -0.46
CA ARG A 444 -21.10 4.31 0.70
C ARG A 444 -21.77 3.47 1.75
N LEU A 445 -21.09 2.44 2.22
CA LEU A 445 -21.48 1.60 3.35
C LEU A 445 -20.89 2.13 4.65
N VAL A 446 -21.74 2.37 5.64
CA VAL A 446 -21.37 2.70 7.03
C VAL A 446 -21.93 1.59 7.93
N ASP A 447 -21.05 0.91 8.64
CA ASP A 447 -21.45 -0.08 9.65
C ASP A 447 -21.93 0.65 10.91
N ALA A 448 -23.19 0.42 11.29
CA ALA A 448 -23.79 1.12 12.43
C ALA A 448 -23.23 0.64 13.78
N ALA A 449 -22.59 -0.54 13.84
CA ALA A 449 -21.95 -1.03 15.06
C ALA A 449 -20.61 -0.33 15.33
N THR A 450 -19.84 -0.04 14.29
CA THR A 450 -18.53 0.64 14.42
C THR A 450 -18.65 2.16 14.52
N ALA A 451 -19.72 2.74 13.97
CA ALA A 451 -19.98 4.17 14.04
C ALA A 451 -20.46 4.69 15.41
N GLY A 452 -20.64 3.78 16.38
CA GLY A 452 -21.14 4.11 17.72
C GLY A 452 -22.63 4.44 17.73
N LYS A 453 -23.10 5.10 18.79
CA LYS A 453 -24.51 5.51 18.92
C LYS A 453 -24.77 6.72 18.03
N LEU A 454 -25.47 6.51 16.91
CA LEU A 454 -25.82 7.55 15.95
C LEU A 454 -27.16 8.20 16.30
N ASP A 455 -27.20 9.54 16.27
CA ASP A 455 -28.42 10.34 16.43
C ASP A 455 -28.83 11.10 15.15
N ALA A 456 -29.86 11.95 15.23
CA ALA A 456 -30.34 12.71 14.09
C ALA A 456 -29.30 13.72 13.56
N VAL A 457 -28.46 14.27 14.44
CA VAL A 457 -27.39 15.22 14.06
C VAL A 457 -26.32 14.50 13.25
N ASP A 458 -25.92 13.31 13.67
CA ASP A 458 -24.93 12.48 12.96
C ASP A 458 -25.44 12.05 11.58
N LEU A 459 -26.72 11.71 11.47
CA LEU A 459 -27.33 11.29 10.21
C LEU A 459 -27.57 12.47 9.25
N ALA A 460 -27.86 13.66 9.75
CA ALA A 460 -27.91 14.88 8.96
C ALA A 460 -26.51 15.28 8.48
N LEU A 461 -25.51 15.20 9.37
CA LEU A 461 -24.09 15.40 9.06
C LEU A 461 -23.64 14.49 7.92
N LEU A 462 -23.93 13.18 8.01
CA LEU A 462 -23.58 12.22 6.96
C LEU A 462 -24.21 12.61 5.62
N SER A 463 -25.48 13.02 5.59
CA SER A 463 -26.15 13.43 4.35
C SER A 463 -25.56 14.71 3.75
N GLU A 464 -25.29 15.72 4.56
CA GLU A 464 -24.70 16.98 4.12
C GLU A 464 -23.26 16.80 3.63
N PHE A 465 -22.47 15.98 4.34
CA PHE A 465 -21.11 15.64 3.93
C PHE A 465 -21.12 14.94 2.57
N GLU A 466 -22.00 13.94 2.40
CA GLU A 466 -22.16 13.21 1.14
C GLU A 466 -22.63 14.07 -0.02
N TYR A 467 -23.54 15.02 0.26
CA TYR A 467 -23.97 16.00 -0.73
C TYR A 467 -22.80 16.86 -1.21
N LYS A 468 -22.15 17.58 -0.29
CA LYS A 468 -21.08 18.54 -0.62
C LYS A 468 -19.87 17.88 -1.26
N GLN A 469 -19.48 16.69 -0.78
CA GLN A 469 -18.27 16.02 -1.23
C GLN A 469 -18.46 15.26 -2.55
N ARG A 470 -19.62 14.64 -2.79
CA ARG A 470 -19.76 13.66 -3.88
C ARG A 470 -20.98 13.84 -4.78
N ALA A 471 -22.04 14.50 -4.31
CA ALA A 471 -23.25 14.67 -5.10
C ALA A 471 -23.36 16.07 -5.74
N GLN A 472 -22.83 17.13 -5.12
CA GLN A 472 -23.03 18.51 -5.58
C GLN A 472 -22.33 18.78 -6.91
N ALA A 473 -21.00 18.59 -6.97
CA ALA A 473 -20.22 18.88 -8.18
C ALA A 473 -20.45 17.88 -9.32
N PRO A 474 -20.40 16.54 -9.11
CA PRO A 474 -20.71 15.58 -10.17
C PRO A 474 -22.19 15.58 -10.54
N GLY A 475 -23.08 15.72 -9.56
CA GLY A 475 -24.53 15.69 -9.79
C GLY A 475 -25.00 16.83 -10.68
N ALA A 476 -24.51 18.05 -10.53
CA ALA A 476 -24.92 19.14 -11.42
C ALA A 476 -24.61 18.87 -12.90
N THR A 477 -23.45 18.29 -13.21
CA THR A 477 -23.06 17.92 -14.58
C THR A 477 -23.83 16.69 -15.08
N LEU A 478 -23.89 15.63 -14.27
CA LEU A 478 -24.53 14.37 -14.63
C LEU A 478 -26.06 14.51 -14.73
N VAL A 479 -26.66 15.41 -13.95
CA VAL A 479 -28.08 15.76 -14.05
C VAL A 479 -28.38 16.54 -15.32
N ARG A 480 -27.49 17.44 -15.77
CA ARG A 480 -27.63 18.11 -17.07
C ARG A 480 -27.58 17.11 -18.22
N GLU A 481 -26.67 16.13 -18.18
CA GLU A 481 -26.58 15.08 -19.20
C GLU A 481 -27.73 14.05 -19.15
N LEU A 482 -28.17 13.64 -17.96
CA LEU A 482 -29.25 12.67 -17.78
C LEU A 482 -30.64 13.23 -18.09
N VAL A 483 -30.86 14.52 -17.85
CA VAL A 483 -32.12 15.19 -18.13
C VAL A 483 -32.20 15.60 -19.61
N GLY A 484 -31.07 15.83 -20.28
CA GLY A 484 -31.03 16.31 -21.67
C GLY A 484 -31.49 17.77 -21.76
N GLU A 485 -30.82 18.58 -22.58
CA GLU A 485 -31.23 19.98 -22.80
C GLU A 485 -32.67 20.04 -23.37
N ASP A 486 -33.07 19.05 -24.18
CA ASP A 486 -34.39 18.99 -24.81
C ASP A 486 -35.53 18.52 -23.87
N ALA A 487 -35.25 17.71 -22.84
CA ALA A 487 -36.32 17.13 -22.01
C ALA A 487 -36.78 18.08 -20.89
N ALA A 488 -35.98 19.07 -20.53
CA ALA A 488 -36.41 20.17 -19.66
C ALA A 488 -37.39 21.11 -20.40
N GLU A 489 -37.14 21.36 -21.69
CA GLU A 489 -38.07 22.12 -22.55
C GLU A 489 -39.36 21.32 -22.86
N GLU A 490 -39.27 20.02 -23.16
CA GLU A 490 -40.47 19.17 -23.36
C GLU A 490 -41.29 18.98 -22.08
N ALA A 491 -40.67 18.89 -20.90
CA ALA A 491 -41.39 18.82 -19.62
C ALA A 491 -42.07 20.15 -19.25
N ALA A 492 -41.48 21.27 -19.65
CA ALA A 492 -42.09 22.60 -19.50
C ALA A 492 -43.28 22.80 -20.45
N ASP A 493 -43.20 22.29 -21.69
CA ASP A 493 -44.27 22.41 -22.70
C ASP A 493 -45.40 21.37 -22.54
N ALA A 494 -45.13 20.18 -21.97
CA ALA A 494 -46.13 19.11 -21.81
C ALA A 494 -47.00 19.24 -20.54
N GLY A 495 -46.72 20.18 -19.63
CA GLY A 495 -47.54 20.46 -18.44
C GLY A 495 -47.71 19.29 -17.46
N GLY A 496 -46.92 18.22 -17.58
CA GLY A 496 -46.97 17.05 -16.71
C GLY A 496 -45.70 16.92 -15.90
N ALA A 497 -45.80 17.03 -14.57
CA ALA A 497 -44.70 16.65 -13.69
C ALA A 497 -44.35 15.16 -13.94
N PRO A 498 -43.05 14.79 -14.00
CA PRO A 498 -42.64 13.39 -14.16
C PRO A 498 -43.29 12.53 -13.07
N SER A 499 -43.64 11.30 -13.41
CA SER A 499 -44.23 10.38 -12.44
C SER A 499 -43.24 10.10 -11.30
N ALA A 500 -43.75 9.81 -10.09
CA ALA A 500 -42.91 9.47 -8.94
C ALA A 500 -41.97 8.27 -9.21
N GLU A 501 -42.35 7.40 -10.15
CA GLU A 501 -41.56 6.25 -10.58
C GLU A 501 -40.37 6.67 -11.48
N GLU A 502 -40.59 7.56 -12.45
CA GLU A 502 -39.51 8.13 -13.28
C GLU A 502 -38.52 8.96 -12.45
N PHE A 503 -39.01 9.70 -11.45
CA PHE A 503 -38.20 10.44 -10.50
C PHE A 503 -37.30 9.54 -9.65
N GLY A 504 -37.85 8.41 -9.19
CA GLY A 504 -37.12 7.38 -8.45
C GLY A 504 -36.02 6.74 -9.28
N GLN A 505 -36.31 6.38 -10.54
CA GLN A 505 -35.34 5.77 -11.46
C GLN A 505 -34.15 6.69 -11.76
N ARG A 506 -34.39 7.99 -11.99
CA ARG A 506 -33.32 8.96 -12.22
C ARG A 506 -32.45 9.17 -10.98
N SER A 507 -33.05 9.18 -9.79
CA SER A 507 -32.30 9.26 -8.52
C SER A 507 -31.48 7.97 -8.26
N ASP A 508 -31.96 6.80 -8.70
CA ASP A 508 -31.19 5.54 -8.67
C ASP A 508 -29.97 5.58 -9.59
N LEU A 509 -30.12 6.14 -10.80
CA LEU A 509 -29.00 6.35 -11.73
C LEU A 509 -27.96 7.31 -11.15
N LEU A 510 -28.38 8.40 -10.52
CA LEU A 510 -27.47 9.33 -9.86
C LEU A 510 -26.69 8.65 -8.72
N MET A 511 -27.36 7.87 -7.89
CA MET A 511 -26.71 7.06 -6.84
C MET A 511 -25.66 6.12 -7.44
N LEU A 512 -25.99 5.42 -8.53
CA LEU A 512 -25.07 4.49 -9.19
C LEU A 512 -23.87 5.20 -9.82
N ALA A 513 -24.09 6.36 -10.45
CA ALA A 513 -23.06 7.17 -11.05
C ALA A 513 -22.09 7.73 -9.99
N VAL A 514 -22.62 8.33 -8.92
CA VAL A 514 -21.81 8.82 -7.79
C VAL A 514 -21.01 7.67 -7.16
N ALA A 515 -21.61 6.50 -6.98
CA ALA A 515 -20.91 5.33 -6.46
C ALA A 515 -19.81 4.82 -7.40
N ALA A 516 -20.04 4.84 -8.72
CA ALA A 516 -19.06 4.44 -9.73
C ALA A 516 -17.89 5.43 -9.82
N LEU A 517 -18.17 6.74 -9.86
CA LEU A 517 -17.17 7.80 -9.83
C LEU A 517 -16.34 7.74 -8.56
N SER A 518 -16.97 7.48 -7.41
CA SER A 518 -16.27 7.31 -6.13
C SER A 518 -15.32 6.11 -6.17
N ARG A 519 -15.75 4.97 -6.72
CA ARG A 519 -14.88 3.80 -6.89
C ARG A 519 -13.73 4.08 -7.87
N GLY A 520 -13.98 4.85 -8.92
CA GLY A 520 -12.95 5.32 -9.86
C GLY A 520 -11.92 6.21 -9.17
N ALA A 521 -12.37 7.22 -8.41
CA ALA A 521 -11.52 8.10 -7.63
C ALA A 521 -10.72 7.33 -6.56
N GLN A 522 -11.33 6.35 -5.89
CA GLN A 522 -10.64 5.45 -4.97
C GLN A 522 -9.58 4.61 -5.67
N ALA A 523 -9.88 4.04 -6.84
CA ALA A 523 -8.93 3.27 -7.62
C ALA A 523 -7.75 4.15 -8.11
N ALA A 524 -8.03 5.39 -8.52
CA ALA A 524 -7.01 6.36 -8.94
C ALA A 524 -6.12 6.81 -7.77
N ALA A 525 -6.72 7.17 -6.62
CA ALA A 525 -5.99 7.45 -5.39
C ALA A 525 -5.16 6.24 -4.93
N ALA A 526 -5.73 5.03 -5.06
CA ALA A 526 -5.07 3.76 -4.81
C ALA A 526 -4.13 3.30 -5.94
N ALA A 527 -3.91 4.11 -6.99
CA ALA A 527 -2.87 3.89 -8.01
C ALA A 527 -1.65 4.80 -7.74
N GLY A 528 -1.82 5.95 -7.08
CA GLY A 528 -0.72 6.77 -6.52
C GLY A 528 0.19 7.39 -7.57
N GLY A 529 -0.40 7.96 -8.61
CA GLY A 529 0.37 8.57 -9.69
C GLY A 529 -0.42 9.27 -10.77
N VAL A 530 -1.75 9.34 -10.68
CA VAL A 530 -2.48 10.27 -11.54
C VAL A 530 -2.32 11.64 -10.88
N ARG A 531 -1.34 12.43 -11.35
CA ARG A 531 -1.51 13.88 -11.32
C ARG A 531 -2.80 14.12 -12.08
N GLU A 532 -3.90 14.37 -11.37
CA GLU A 532 -5.08 14.97 -11.96
C GLU A 532 -4.63 16.35 -12.47
N MET A 533 -4.14 16.40 -13.70
CA MET A 533 -4.47 17.55 -14.52
C MET A 533 -5.97 17.41 -14.75
N ALA A 534 -6.72 18.49 -14.49
CA ALA A 534 -8.09 18.63 -14.98
C ALA A 534 -8.06 18.70 -16.51
N PHE A 535 -7.70 17.58 -17.14
CA PHE A 535 -7.62 17.41 -18.57
C PHE A 535 -9.04 17.25 -19.06
N ARG A 536 -9.60 18.32 -19.61
CA ARG A 536 -10.87 18.25 -20.34
C ARG A 536 -10.52 17.88 -21.78
N PRO A 537 -10.84 16.66 -22.26
CA PRO A 537 -10.52 16.25 -23.63
C PRO A 537 -11.05 17.25 -24.67
N GLU A 538 -12.18 17.88 -24.39
CA GLU A 538 -12.84 18.93 -25.20
C GLU A 538 -11.96 20.17 -25.43
N SER A 539 -11.00 20.44 -24.53
CA SER A 539 -10.09 21.59 -24.64
C SER A 539 -9.01 21.41 -25.71
N LEU A 540 -8.79 20.17 -26.20
CA LEU A 540 -7.81 19.87 -27.23
C LEU A 540 -8.49 19.72 -28.58
N GLY A 541 -8.42 20.79 -29.39
CA GLY A 541 -8.88 20.74 -30.77
C GLY A 541 -8.17 19.62 -31.57
N CYS A 542 -8.94 18.83 -32.31
CA CYS A 542 -8.39 17.81 -33.19
C CYS A 542 -7.86 18.46 -34.48
N GLY A 543 -6.56 18.78 -34.49
CA GLY A 543 -5.82 19.29 -35.65
C GLY A 543 -5.02 18.20 -36.40
N ALA A 544 -3.96 18.58 -37.12
CA ALA A 544 -3.13 17.65 -37.89
C ALA A 544 -2.34 16.62 -37.05
N ALA A 545 -2.22 16.86 -35.73
CA ALA A 545 -1.54 15.98 -34.78
C ALA A 545 -2.52 15.09 -33.98
N CYS A 546 -3.75 14.92 -34.48
CA CYS A 546 -4.82 14.17 -33.84
C CYS A 546 -5.38 13.10 -34.79
N VAL A 547 -5.69 11.92 -34.24
CA VAL A 547 -6.35 10.81 -34.94
C VAL A 547 -7.58 10.40 -34.14
N GLN A 548 -8.74 10.39 -34.79
CA GLN A 548 -9.99 9.96 -34.17
C GLN A 548 -10.53 8.70 -34.84
N LEU A 549 -10.86 7.71 -34.02
CA LEU A 549 -11.52 6.47 -34.39
C LEU A 549 -12.91 6.48 -33.77
N ALA A 550 -13.95 6.52 -34.60
CA ALA A 550 -15.34 6.57 -34.13
C ALA A 550 -15.77 5.23 -33.53
N GLY A 551 -16.33 5.25 -32.32
CA GLY A 551 -16.89 4.07 -31.69
C GLY A 551 -18.13 3.52 -32.41
N SER A 552 -18.49 2.28 -32.09
CA SER A 552 -19.65 1.56 -32.62
C SER A 552 -20.42 0.82 -31.52
N GLY A 553 -21.70 0.54 -31.77
CA GLY A 553 -22.54 -0.20 -30.81
C GLY A 553 -22.63 0.47 -29.43
N PRO A 554 -22.79 -0.30 -28.34
CA PRO A 554 -22.86 0.23 -26.97
C PRO A 554 -21.51 0.83 -26.51
N GLY A 555 -20.40 0.44 -27.13
CA GLY A 555 -19.07 0.96 -26.83
C GLY A 555 -18.91 2.44 -27.12
N LYS A 556 -19.71 3.03 -28.03
CA LYS A 556 -19.68 4.46 -28.36
C LYS A 556 -19.90 5.36 -27.14
N ALA A 557 -20.56 4.86 -26.09
CA ALA A 557 -20.75 5.58 -24.83
C ALA A 557 -19.45 5.73 -24.02
N LEU A 558 -18.38 5.05 -24.42
CA LEU A 558 -17.06 5.13 -23.82
C LEU A 558 -16.11 5.83 -24.79
N GLU A 559 -15.50 6.92 -24.34
CA GLU A 559 -14.42 7.62 -25.05
C GLU A 559 -13.09 7.42 -24.34
N LEU A 560 -12.05 7.14 -25.12
CA LEU A 560 -10.68 7.05 -24.67
C LEU A 560 -9.83 8.08 -25.40
N THR A 561 -9.35 9.09 -24.67
CA THR A 561 -8.38 10.07 -25.18
C THR A 561 -6.97 9.73 -24.71
N ALA A 562 -6.03 9.59 -25.64
CA ALA A 562 -4.62 9.32 -25.37
C ALA A 562 -3.74 10.44 -25.92
N VAL A 563 -2.78 10.92 -25.13
CA VAL A 563 -1.74 11.87 -25.56
C VAL A 563 -0.39 11.17 -25.47
N LEU A 564 0.22 10.89 -26.61
CA LEU A 564 1.42 10.04 -26.69
C LEU A 564 2.54 10.73 -27.48
N ASP A 565 3.77 10.64 -26.97
CA ASP A 565 4.96 10.91 -27.78
C ASP A 565 5.20 9.70 -28.71
N PRO A 566 5.06 9.83 -30.04
CA PRO A 566 5.25 8.72 -30.97
C PRO A 566 6.66 8.12 -30.95
N LEU A 567 7.65 8.83 -30.39
CA LEU A 567 9.04 8.41 -30.28
C LEU A 567 9.38 7.79 -28.90
N SER A 568 8.37 7.55 -28.05
CA SER A 568 8.51 6.91 -26.74
C SER A 568 8.30 5.40 -26.77
N LYS A 569 8.88 4.68 -25.80
CA LYS A 569 8.66 3.23 -25.61
C LYS A 569 7.23 2.95 -25.13
N GLU A 570 6.68 3.87 -24.35
CA GLU A 570 5.33 3.83 -23.80
C GLU A 570 4.29 3.85 -24.92
N ALA A 571 4.51 4.66 -25.97
CA ALA A 571 3.64 4.67 -27.14
C ALA A 571 3.65 3.32 -27.89
N GLN A 572 4.81 2.64 -27.98
CA GLN A 572 4.89 1.30 -28.59
C GLN A 572 4.02 0.26 -27.85
N ARG A 573 3.82 0.43 -26.54
CA ARG A 573 2.96 -0.42 -25.70
C ARG A 573 1.49 -0.01 -25.77
N ALA A 574 1.21 1.28 -25.65
CA ALA A 574 -0.15 1.79 -25.52
C ALA A 574 -0.97 1.61 -26.80
N VAL A 575 -0.40 1.92 -27.97
CA VAL A 575 -1.16 1.94 -29.24
C VAL A 575 -1.84 0.60 -29.57
N PRO A 576 -1.17 -0.57 -29.49
CA PRO A 576 -1.85 -1.86 -29.70
C PRO A 576 -3.00 -2.14 -28.73
N ILE A 577 -2.89 -1.70 -27.47
CA ILE A 577 -3.93 -1.84 -26.46
C ILE A 577 -5.14 -0.98 -26.82
N LEU A 578 -4.91 0.28 -27.20
CA LEU A 578 -5.97 1.20 -27.64
C LEU A 578 -6.74 0.63 -28.84
N MET A 579 -6.02 0.07 -29.81
CA MET A 579 -6.64 -0.57 -30.97
C MET A 579 -7.45 -1.81 -30.58
N ALA A 580 -6.90 -2.71 -29.76
CA ALA A 580 -7.62 -3.90 -29.31
C ALA A 580 -8.91 -3.54 -28.54
N LEU A 581 -8.85 -2.51 -27.71
CA LEU A 581 -10.01 -1.97 -26.98
C LEU A 581 -11.06 -1.40 -27.94
N HIS A 582 -10.64 -0.59 -28.92
CA HIS A 582 -11.52 -0.06 -29.96
C HIS A 582 -12.24 -1.17 -30.74
N GLU A 583 -11.49 -2.17 -31.21
CA GLU A 583 -12.01 -3.25 -32.07
C GLU A 583 -12.95 -4.19 -31.30
N SER A 584 -12.60 -4.57 -30.07
CA SER A 584 -13.37 -5.55 -29.29
C SER A 584 -14.57 -4.95 -28.55
N LEU A 585 -14.46 -3.71 -28.08
CA LEU A 585 -15.51 -3.07 -27.27
C LEU A 585 -16.31 -2.02 -28.06
N GLY A 586 -15.84 -1.58 -29.23
CA GLY A 586 -16.50 -0.55 -30.04
C GLY A 586 -16.37 0.87 -29.45
N LEU A 587 -15.35 1.15 -28.65
CA LEU A 587 -15.15 2.46 -28.01
C LEU A 587 -14.57 3.52 -28.94
N SER A 588 -14.89 4.78 -28.70
CA SER A 588 -14.30 5.90 -29.44
C SER A 588 -12.88 6.15 -28.94
N VAL A 589 -11.90 6.25 -29.84
CA VAL A 589 -10.50 6.53 -29.47
C VAL A 589 -10.04 7.83 -30.13
N THR A 590 -9.55 8.76 -29.32
CA THR A 590 -8.92 10.01 -29.77
C THR A 590 -7.45 9.98 -29.37
N LEU A 591 -6.54 9.96 -30.34
CA LEU A 591 -5.08 9.95 -30.13
C LEU A 591 -4.46 11.29 -30.53
N HIS A 592 -3.85 11.99 -29.58
CA HIS A 592 -3.03 13.18 -29.82
C HIS A 592 -1.54 12.80 -29.81
N LEU A 593 -0.79 13.28 -30.79
CA LEU A 593 0.65 13.08 -30.91
C LEU A 593 1.39 14.28 -30.33
N ASN A 594 2.23 14.05 -29.32
CA ASN A 594 3.00 15.08 -28.62
C ASN A 594 4.49 14.70 -28.51
N PRO A 595 5.27 14.82 -29.61
CA PRO A 595 6.67 14.46 -29.60
C PRO A 595 7.54 15.48 -28.85
N SER A 596 8.58 15.00 -28.16
CA SER A 596 9.64 15.89 -27.66
C SER A 596 10.41 16.55 -28.81
N LEU A 597 10.66 17.86 -28.70
CA LEU A 597 11.49 18.61 -29.64
C LEU A 597 12.99 18.53 -29.32
N GLN A 598 13.35 18.10 -28.12
CA GLN A 598 14.74 17.98 -27.66
C GLN A 598 15.22 16.53 -27.82
N ILE A 599 15.86 16.23 -28.95
CA ILE A 599 16.34 14.89 -29.29
C ILE A 599 17.85 14.93 -29.54
N ASP A 600 18.64 14.61 -28.51
CA ASP A 600 20.11 14.52 -28.61
C ASP A 600 20.58 13.20 -29.23
N LYS A 601 19.80 12.13 -29.01
CA LYS A 601 20.03 10.78 -29.54
C LYS A 601 18.70 10.20 -29.97
N PHE A 602 18.73 9.33 -30.99
CA PHE A 602 17.51 8.67 -31.45
C PHE A 602 16.90 7.82 -30.32
N PRO A 603 15.63 8.03 -29.93
CA PRO A 603 15.08 7.48 -28.69
C PRO A 603 14.64 6.01 -28.78
N LEU A 604 14.35 5.51 -30.00
CA LEU A 604 13.87 4.14 -30.22
C LEU A 604 14.98 3.26 -30.79
N GLU A 605 15.61 2.47 -29.94
CA GLU A 605 16.70 1.56 -30.32
C GLU A 605 16.23 0.10 -30.52
N SER A 606 14.92 -0.17 -30.42
CA SER A 606 14.36 -1.52 -30.44
C SER A 606 13.14 -1.66 -31.37
N PHE A 607 12.98 -2.85 -31.94
CA PHE A 607 11.75 -3.28 -32.60
C PHE A 607 10.78 -3.84 -31.55
N TYR A 608 9.50 -3.47 -31.63
CA TYR A 608 8.52 -3.86 -30.61
C TYR A 608 7.24 -4.46 -31.23
N ARG A 609 6.70 -5.47 -30.54
CA ARG A 609 5.41 -6.11 -30.83
C ARG A 609 4.72 -6.44 -29.51
N TYR A 610 3.50 -5.92 -29.34
CA TYR A 610 2.64 -6.27 -28.21
C TYR A 610 1.73 -7.44 -28.62
N VAL A 611 1.59 -8.43 -27.74
CA VAL A 611 0.69 -9.57 -27.96
C VAL A 611 -0.58 -9.32 -27.15
N VAL A 612 -1.67 -8.96 -27.83
CA VAL A 612 -2.99 -8.77 -27.23
C VAL A 612 -4.04 -9.34 -28.16
N SER A 613 -4.95 -10.13 -27.59
CA SER A 613 -6.14 -10.62 -28.26
C SER A 613 -7.28 -10.65 -27.23
N LEU A 614 -8.31 -9.84 -27.46
CA LEU A 614 -9.47 -9.75 -26.57
C LEU A 614 -10.63 -10.65 -27.04
N GLU A 615 -10.53 -11.16 -28.27
CA GLU A 615 -11.51 -12.07 -28.84
C GLU A 615 -10.92 -13.48 -29.01
N PRO A 616 -11.56 -14.52 -28.44
CA PRO A 616 -11.10 -15.88 -28.62
C PRO A 616 -11.33 -16.33 -30.07
N SER A 617 -10.32 -16.94 -30.65
CA SER A 617 -10.38 -17.51 -32.00
C SER A 617 -10.38 -19.04 -31.94
N PHE A 618 -11.18 -19.68 -32.79
CA PHE A 618 -11.32 -21.13 -32.83
C PHE A 618 -11.19 -21.67 -34.24
N ASP A 619 -10.65 -22.87 -34.38
CA ASP A 619 -10.65 -23.59 -35.64
C ASP A 619 -12.04 -24.19 -35.93
N ASN A 620 -12.20 -24.76 -37.12
CA ASN A 620 -13.46 -25.41 -37.52
C ASN A 620 -13.84 -26.61 -36.62
N ALA A 621 -12.92 -27.12 -35.80
CA ALA A 621 -13.15 -28.19 -34.84
C ALA A 621 -13.43 -27.67 -33.41
N GLY A 622 -13.55 -26.36 -33.22
CA GLY A 622 -13.81 -25.73 -31.92
C GLY A 622 -12.59 -25.67 -31.00
N ARG A 623 -11.38 -25.95 -31.50
CA ARG A 623 -10.14 -25.83 -30.73
C ARG A 623 -9.65 -24.40 -30.78
N SER A 624 -9.15 -23.87 -29.66
CA SER A 624 -8.60 -22.52 -29.61
C SER A 624 -7.40 -22.37 -30.55
N LEU A 625 -7.42 -21.31 -31.35
CA LEU A 625 -6.33 -20.89 -32.22
C LEU A 625 -5.32 -19.97 -31.52
N SER A 626 -5.61 -19.53 -30.28
CA SER A 626 -4.73 -18.66 -29.49
C SER A 626 -3.27 -19.12 -29.45
N PRO A 627 -2.94 -20.41 -29.22
CA PRO A 627 -1.55 -20.86 -29.20
C PRO A 627 -0.78 -20.64 -30.52
N GLN A 628 -1.49 -20.46 -31.64
CA GLN A 628 -0.93 -20.29 -32.97
C GLN A 628 -0.95 -18.82 -33.42
N LEU A 629 -1.97 -18.08 -33.01
CA LEU A 629 -2.21 -16.68 -33.41
C LEU A 629 -1.62 -15.68 -32.41
N ASP A 630 -1.66 -15.96 -31.12
CA ASP A 630 -1.23 -15.05 -30.06
C ASP A 630 0.29 -15.14 -29.85
N ARG A 631 1.04 -14.65 -30.84
CA ARG A 631 2.52 -14.64 -30.85
C ARG A 631 3.08 -13.34 -31.39
N ALA A 632 4.24 -12.95 -30.86
CA ALA A 632 5.00 -11.82 -31.41
C ALA A 632 5.76 -12.24 -32.69
N LEU A 633 5.24 -11.84 -33.86
CA LEU A 633 5.88 -12.10 -35.15
C LEU A 633 6.55 -10.84 -35.72
N PHE A 634 7.86 -10.93 -35.94
CA PHE A 634 8.64 -9.90 -36.63
C PHE A 634 8.92 -10.35 -38.07
N SER A 635 8.13 -9.87 -39.02
CA SER A 635 8.30 -10.18 -40.44
C SER A 635 9.36 -9.29 -41.10
N SER A 636 10.14 -9.86 -42.03
CA SER A 636 11.08 -9.14 -42.90
C SER A 636 12.19 -8.36 -42.19
N LEU A 637 12.56 -8.78 -40.97
CA LEU A 637 13.64 -8.16 -40.20
C LEU A 637 15.02 -8.62 -40.72
N ARG A 638 15.57 -7.90 -41.71
CA ARG A 638 16.91 -8.16 -42.28
C ARG A 638 17.88 -7.06 -41.89
N THR A 639 18.31 -7.06 -40.63
CA THR A 639 19.36 -6.15 -40.14
C THR A 639 20.71 -6.86 -40.05
N PRO A 640 21.83 -6.18 -40.40
CA PRO A 640 23.17 -6.71 -40.16
C PRO A 640 23.61 -6.59 -38.69
N GLN A 641 22.87 -5.83 -37.88
CA GLN A 641 23.19 -5.65 -36.46
C GLN A 641 22.85 -6.90 -35.63
N VAL A 642 23.58 -7.08 -34.53
CA VAL A 642 23.25 -8.09 -33.52
C VAL A 642 22.04 -7.61 -32.73
N LEU A 643 21.04 -8.47 -32.56
CA LEU A 643 19.84 -8.19 -31.80
C LEU A 643 19.79 -9.05 -30.54
N THR A 644 19.16 -8.51 -29.50
CA THR A 644 18.83 -9.26 -28.28
C THR A 644 17.31 -9.36 -28.18
N LEU A 645 16.79 -10.57 -27.97
CA LEU A 645 15.38 -10.77 -27.68
C LEU A 645 15.11 -10.49 -26.21
N HIS A 646 14.17 -9.58 -25.94
CA HIS A 646 13.72 -9.27 -24.59
C HIS A 646 12.20 -9.35 -24.52
N VAL A 647 11.69 -10.06 -23.51
CA VAL A 647 10.25 -10.12 -23.24
C VAL A 647 9.91 -9.09 -22.18
N ASP A 648 9.10 -8.13 -22.60
CA ASP A 648 8.62 -7.03 -21.78
C ASP A 648 7.30 -7.42 -21.09
N ALA A 649 7.41 -8.02 -19.91
CA ALA A 649 6.30 -8.61 -19.17
C ALA A 649 5.88 -7.78 -17.96
N PRO A 650 4.63 -7.94 -17.46
CA PRO A 650 4.20 -7.37 -16.18
C PRO A 650 5.17 -7.72 -15.05
N GLU A 651 5.33 -6.80 -14.09
CA GLU A 651 6.33 -6.96 -13.01
C GLU A 651 6.12 -8.21 -12.14
N ALA A 652 4.86 -8.59 -11.95
CA ALA A 652 4.46 -9.77 -11.18
C ALA A 652 4.79 -11.09 -11.88
N TRP A 653 5.24 -11.06 -13.14
CA TRP A 653 5.50 -12.25 -13.94
C TRP A 653 6.98 -12.60 -13.91
N LEU A 654 7.24 -13.87 -13.61
CA LEU A 654 8.57 -14.45 -13.71
C LEU A 654 8.62 -15.39 -14.91
N LEU A 655 9.24 -14.91 -15.99
CA LEU A 655 9.33 -15.63 -17.25
C LEU A 655 10.62 -16.43 -17.38
N GLU A 656 10.53 -17.53 -18.13
CA GLU A 656 11.65 -18.40 -18.44
C GLU A 656 11.64 -18.75 -19.92
N CYS A 657 12.82 -18.79 -20.55
CA CYS A 657 12.95 -19.32 -21.91
C CYS A 657 13.02 -20.85 -21.81
N THR A 658 12.07 -21.56 -22.43
CA THR A 658 11.99 -23.02 -22.37
C THR A 658 12.46 -23.68 -23.65
N GLU A 659 12.26 -23.03 -24.80
CA GLU A 659 12.73 -23.52 -26.10
C GLU A 659 13.38 -22.40 -26.89
N ALA A 660 14.63 -22.58 -27.30
CA ALA A 660 15.31 -21.69 -28.23
C ALA A 660 16.44 -22.45 -28.95
N ALA A 661 16.43 -22.44 -30.28
CA ALA A 661 17.48 -23.10 -31.08
C ALA A 661 18.74 -22.22 -31.28
N TYR A 662 18.65 -20.93 -31.00
CA TYR A 662 19.69 -19.94 -31.23
C TYR A 662 19.96 -19.15 -29.93
N ASP A 663 21.10 -18.48 -29.90
CA ASP A 663 21.44 -17.54 -28.83
C ASP A 663 20.53 -16.31 -28.93
N MET A 664 19.59 -16.18 -27.99
CA MET A 664 18.65 -15.07 -27.94
C MET A 664 19.30 -13.73 -27.55
N ASP A 665 20.53 -13.76 -27.05
CA ASP A 665 21.28 -12.56 -26.67
C ASP A 665 22.05 -11.97 -27.85
N ASN A 666 22.46 -12.83 -28.79
CA ASN A 666 23.34 -12.50 -29.89
C ASN A 666 22.75 -12.89 -31.26
N LEU A 667 21.51 -12.49 -31.56
CA LEU A 667 20.82 -12.84 -32.79
C LEU A 667 21.40 -12.09 -34.01
N ARG A 668 21.92 -12.85 -34.98
CA ARG A 668 22.42 -12.33 -36.27
C ARG A 668 21.52 -12.78 -37.41
N LEU A 669 20.41 -12.06 -37.61
CA LEU A 669 19.35 -12.46 -38.55
C LEU A 669 19.81 -12.51 -40.02
N ALA A 670 20.80 -11.70 -40.39
CA ALA A 670 21.40 -11.74 -41.73
C ALA A 670 22.20 -13.03 -42.02
N GLU A 671 22.59 -13.78 -40.98
CA GLU A 671 23.51 -14.92 -41.07
C GLU A 671 22.83 -16.28 -40.84
N LEU A 672 21.49 -16.32 -40.86
CA LEU A 672 20.73 -17.56 -40.58
C LEU A 672 20.82 -18.64 -41.67
N GLY A 673 21.43 -18.32 -42.82
CA GLY A 673 21.62 -19.26 -43.94
C GLY A 673 20.28 -19.74 -44.54
N ASP A 674 20.11 -21.06 -44.64
CA ASP A 674 18.90 -21.69 -45.22
C ASP A 674 17.67 -21.56 -44.30
N ARG A 675 17.88 -21.41 -42.99
CA ARG A 675 16.80 -21.21 -42.03
C ARG A 675 16.37 -19.75 -42.09
N ARG A 676 15.22 -19.47 -42.69
CA ARG A 676 14.70 -18.10 -42.87
C ARG A 676 13.97 -17.54 -41.64
N THR A 677 13.83 -18.33 -40.56
CA THR A 677 13.02 -18.01 -39.40
C THR A 677 13.70 -18.45 -38.11
N VAL A 678 13.56 -17.63 -37.06
CA VAL A 678 13.98 -17.93 -35.69
C VAL A 678 12.72 -17.95 -34.82
N SER A 679 12.64 -18.90 -33.89
CA SER A 679 11.56 -19.01 -32.91
C SER A 679 12.13 -19.28 -31.53
N ALA A 680 11.47 -18.74 -30.51
CA ALA A 680 11.72 -19.03 -29.11
C ALA A 680 10.38 -19.09 -28.36
N VAL A 681 10.31 -19.92 -27.33
CA VAL A 681 9.13 -20.10 -26.47
C VAL A 681 9.51 -19.70 -25.04
N TYR A 682 8.65 -18.87 -24.44
CA TYR A 682 8.77 -18.45 -23.05
C TYR A 682 7.58 -18.98 -22.26
N GLU A 683 7.84 -19.38 -21.02
CA GLU A 683 6.84 -19.86 -20.06
C GLU A 683 6.75 -18.88 -18.87
N LEU A 684 5.53 -18.64 -18.40
CA LEU A 684 5.29 -17.98 -17.12
C LEU A 684 5.48 -19.00 -15.99
N ALA A 685 6.70 -19.07 -15.45
CA ALA A 685 7.08 -20.09 -14.47
C ALA A 685 6.49 -19.82 -13.08
N SER A 686 6.36 -18.54 -12.68
CA SER A 686 5.69 -18.18 -11.44
C SER A 686 5.16 -16.76 -11.45
N LEU A 687 4.21 -16.52 -10.55
CA LEU A 687 3.71 -15.19 -10.19
C LEU A 687 4.34 -14.76 -8.87
N LEU A 688 4.46 -13.45 -8.67
CA LEU A 688 5.04 -12.89 -7.45
C LEU A 688 3.97 -12.57 -6.41
N ILE A 689 4.22 -13.02 -5.18
CA ILE A 689 3.65 -12.43 -3.97
C ILE A 689 4.64 -11.39 -3.49
N THR A 690 4.28 -10.12 -3.61
CA THR A 690 5.05 -8.96 -3.14
C THR A 690 4.34 -8.33 -1.95
N GLY A 691 5.04 -7.51 -1.17
CA GLY A 691 4.36 -6.84 -0.06
C GLY A 691 5.23 -5.87 0.70
N SER A 692 4.59 -5.19 1.66
CA SER A 692 5.22 -4.33 2.64
C SER A 692 4.98 -4.92 4.03
N CYS A 693 6.02 -5.03 4.84
CA CYS A 693 5.93 -5.44 6.23
C CYS A 693 6.18 -4.25 7.16
N GLU A 694 5.31 -4.07 8.16
CA GLU A 694 5.42 -3.01 9.16
C GLU A 694 5.46 -3.60 10.57
N ASP A 695 6.32 -3.04 11.43
CA ASP A 695 6.29 -3.31 12.85
C ASP A 695 5.20 -2.46 13.52
N VAL A 696 4.26 -3.11 14.21
CA VAL A 696 3.15 -2.46 14.91
C VAL A 696 3.65 -1.51 15.99
N GLY A 697 4.75 -1.85 16.68
CA GLY A 697 5.29 -1.02 17.75
C GLY A 697 5.98 0.23 17.20
N SER A 698 7.02 0.02 16.38
CA SER A 698 7.87 1.12 15.89
C SER A 698 7.33 1.86 14.67
N ARG A 699 6.30 1.32 13.98
CA ARG A 699 5.81 1.78 12.67
C ARG A 699 6.86 1.82 11.57
N HIS A 700 8.00 1.16 11.79
CA HIS A 700 9.07 1.04 10.83
C HIS A 700 9.13 -0.38 10.27
N PRO A 701 9.70 -0.57 9.06
CA PRO A 701 9.95 -1.90 8.52
C PRO A 701 10.80 -2.77 9.46
N PRO A 702 10.38 -4.01 9.80
CA PRO A 702 11.18 -4.93 10.60
C PRO A 702 12.29 -5.54 9.71
N ASN A 703 13.37 -4.79 9.53
CA ASN A 703 14.46 -5.19 8.63
C ASN A 703 15.10 -6.53 9.05
N GLY A 704 15.32 -7.42 8.07
CA GLY A 704 15.92 -8.73 8.27
C GLY A 704 14.95 -9.80 8.76
N LEU A 705 13.66 -9.46 8.94
CA LEU A 705 12.64 -10.43 9.32
C LEU A 705 12.51 -11.51 8.24
N GLN A 706 12.66 -12.77 8.63
CA GLN A 706 12.69 -13.90 7.72
C GLN A 706 11.29 -14.50 7.57
N LEU A 707 10.88 -14.72 6.31
CA LEU A 707 9.56 -15.19 5.94
C LEU A 707 9.64 -16.52 5.19
N LEU A 708 8.67 -17.40 5.46
CA LEU A 708 8.47 -18.67 4.78
C LEU A 708 7.10 -18.68 4.10
N LEU A 709 7.07 -19.11 2.84
CA LEU A 709 5.84 -19.40 2.12
C LEU A 709 5.73 -20.90 1.91
N GLY A 710 4.56 -21.45 2.20
CA GLY A 710 4.26 -22.85 1.95
C GLY A 710 2.78 -23.12 1.81
N THR A 711 2.44 -24.39 1.85
CA THR A 711 1.06 -24.87 1.95
C THR A 711 0.90 -25.62 3.26
N THR A 712 -0.35 -25.92 3.65
CA THR A 712 -0.61 -26.74 4.83
C THR A 712 0.05 -28.14 4.76
N ALA A 713 0.27 -28.68 3.55
CA ALA A 713 0.96 -29.96 3.35
C ALA A 713 2.50 -29.83 3.34
N GLN A 714 3.01 -28.74 2.78
CA GLN A 714 4.45 -28.44 2.72
C GLN A 714 4.68 -27.01 3.26
N PRO A 715 4.92 -26.85 4.58
CA PRO A 715 5.01 -25.53 5.23
C PRO A 715 6.13 -24.62 4.71
N HIS A 716 7.13 -25.17 4.03
CA HIS A 716 8.23 -24.42 3.41
C HIS A 716 8.41 -24.84 1.95
N ALA A 717 8.06 -23.94 1.04
CA ALA A 717 8.30 -24.05 -0.39
C ALA A 717 9.32 -23.02 -0.89
N THR A 718 9.22 -21.78 -0.42
CA THR A 718 10.19 -20.71 -0.70
C THR A 718 10.34 -19.82 0.53
N ASP A 719 11.46 -19.11 0.63
CA ASP A 719 11.77 -18.18 1.70
C ASP A 719 12.27 -16.84 1.16
N THR A 720 12.24 -15.82 2.03
CA THR A 720 12.81 -14.50 1.75
C THR A 720 13.06 -13.73 3.06
N LEU A 721 13.60 -12.52 2.95
CA LEU A 721 13.71 -11.57 4.06
C LEU A 721 13.01 -10.24 3.73
N VAL A 722 12.55 -9.56 4.76
CA VAL A 722 12.01 -8.20 4.69
C VAL A 722 13.17 -7.20 4.61
N MET A 723 13.15 -6.35 3.58
CA MET A 723 14.13 -5.28 3.35
C MET A 723 13.80 -4.04 4.20
N SER A 724 14.81 -3.20 4.47
CA SER A 724 14.58 -1.90 5.15
C SER A 724 13.73 -0.94 4.32
N ASN A 725 13.85 -0.99 3.00
CA ASN A 725 13.15 -0.08 2.10
C ASN A 725 11.69 -0.54 1.95
N LEU A 726 10.75 0.28 2.47
CA LEU A 726 9.30 0.05 2.40
C LEU A 726 8.82 -1.27 3.04
N GLY A 727 9.66 -1.95 3.82
CA GLY A 727 9.36 -3.31 4.30
C GLY A 727 9.18 -4.31 3.17
N TYR A 728 9.84 -4.09 2.03
CA TYR A 728 9.60 -4.87 0.83
C TYR A 728 10.02 -6.34 1.01
N PHE A 729 9.17 -7.24 0.55
CA PHE A 729 9.50 -8.66 0.34
C PHE A 729 8.89 -9.16 -0.97
N GLN A 730 9.47 -10.22 -1.53
CA GLN A 730 8.87 -10.95 -2.65
C GLN A 730 9.09 -12.46 -2.50
N LEU A 731 8.10 -13.24 -2.93
CA LEU A 731 8.09 -14.70 -2.91
C LEU A 731 7.48 -15.21 -4.22
N LYS A 732 7.98 -16.35 -4.71
CA LYS A 732 7.52 -16.98 -5.95
C LYS A 732 6.39 -17.95 -5.64
N ALA A 733 5.28 -17.86 -6.37
CA ALA A 733 4.10 -18.70 -6.16
C ALA A 733 3.42 -19.06 -7.48
N ALA A 734 2.83 -20.26 -7.53
CA ALA A 734 1.87 -20.63 -8.55
C ALA A 734 0.44 -20.20 -8.14
N PRO A 735 -0.53 -20.16 -9.06
CA PRO A 735 -1.94 -19.97 -8.72
C PRO A 735 -2.39 -20.98 -7.65
N GLY A 736 -3.03 -20.51 -6.59
CA GLY A 736 -3.40 -21.35 -5.44
C GLY A 736 -3.48 -20.60 -4.12
N VAL A 737 -3.69 -21.35 -3.04
CA VAL A 737 -3.77 -20.84 -1.66
C VAL A 737 -2.48 -21.19 -0.93
N TRP A 738 -1.86 -20.18 -0.33
CA TRP A 738 -0.56 -20.27 0.33
C TRP A 738 -0.65 -19.73 1.76
N ASP A 739 0.19 -20.26 2.64
CA ASP A 739 0.33 -19.81 4.03
C ASP A 739 1.71 -19.13 4.19
N LEU A 740 1.73 -17.86 4.58
CA LEU A 740 2.92 -17.03 4.82
C LEU A 740 3.18 -16.94 6.32
N SER A 741 4.37 -17.34 6.78
CA SER A 741 4.72 -17.42 8.22
C SER A 741 6.13 -16.90 8.49
N LEU A 742 6.46 -16.69 9.78
CA LEU A 742 7.81 -16.33 10.21
C LEU A 742 8.73 -17.56 10.19
N ALA A 743 9.97 -17.38 9.76
CA ALA A 743 10.97 -18.44 9.82
C ALA A 743 11.32 -18.78 11.29
N PRO A 744 11.49 -20.08 11.62
CA PRO A 744 11.97 -20.50 12.93
C PRO A 744 13.31 -19.84 13.29
N GLY A 745 13.46 -19.46 14.56
CA GLY A 745 14.63 -18.75 15.08
C GLY A 745 14.33 -17.30 15.45
N PRO A 746 15.30 -16.36 15.35
CA PRO A 746 15.18 -14.98 15.84
C PRO A 746 13.92 -14.25 15.37
N SER A 747 13.47 -14.48 14.13
CA SER A 747 12.24 -13.86 13.62
C SER A 747 11.00 -14.33 14.39
N SER A 748 10.79 -15.64 14.55
CA SER A 748 9.66 -16.19 15.33
C SER A 748 9.78 -16.03 16.86
N GLU A 749 11.01 -15.91 17.39
CA GLU A 749 11.30 -15.71 18.81
C GLU A 749 11.05 -14.26 19.24
N VAL A 750 11.39 -13.29 18.39
CA VAL A 750 11.23 -11.86 18.72
C VAL A 750 9.89 -11.32 18.23
N PHE A 751 9.38 -11.77 17.09
CA PHE A 751 8.15 -11.25 16.49
C PHE A 751 7.01 -12.27 16.49
N THR A 752 5.78 -11.75 16.43
CA THR A 752 4.55 -12.47 16.08
C THR A 752 3.86 -11.73 14.94
N LEU A 753 3.18 -12.45 14.04
CA LEU A 753 2.37 -11.78 13.00
C LEU A 753 1.04 -11.35 13.60
N ARG A 754 0.56 -10.19 13.18
CA ARG A 754 -0.74 -9.63 13.58
C ARG A 754 -1.65 -9.53 12.36
N THR A 755 -2.94 -9.76 12.59
CA THR A 755 -4.00 -9.56 11.60
C THR A 755 -5.19 -8.84 12.20
N ALA A 756 -6.05 -8.26 11.37
CA ALA A 756 -7.30 -7.63 11.80
C ALA A 756 -8.45 -8.13 10.90
N PRO A 757 -9.71 -8.10 11.38
CA PRO A 757 -10.87 -8.46 10.55
C PRO A 757 -10.91 -7.71 9.21
N ALA A 758 -10.54 -6.43 9.20
CA ALA A 758 -10.47 -5.61 8.00
C ALA A 758 -9.38 -6.09 7.01
N LEU A 759 -8.21 -6.50 7.52
CA LEU A 759 -7.13 -7.08 6.71
C LEU A 759 -7.56 -8.42 6.10
N LEU A 760 -8.16 -9.29 6.90
CA LEU A 760 -8.67 -10.59 6.44
C LEU A 760 -9.72 -10.42 5.35
N ALA A 761 -10.66 -9.49 5.53
CA ALA A 761 -11.70 -9.18 4.54
C ALA A 761 -11.13 -8.69 3.20
N ALA A 762 -10.01 -7.97 3.23
CA ALA A 762 -9.31 -7.51 2.04
C ALA A 762 -8.27 -8.50 1.48
N GLY A 763 -8.16 -9.71 2.05
CA GLY A 763 -7.12 -10.68 1.69
C GLY A 763 -5.70 -10.14 1.92
N HIS A 764 -5.52 -9.28 2.93
CA HIS A 764 -4.28 -8.55 3.23
C HIS A 764 -3.75 -7.66 2.09
N SER A 765 -4.59 -7.26 1.13
CA SER A 765 -4.16 -6.45 -0.02
C SER A 765 -3.60 -5.08 0.40
N THR A 766 -2.36 -4.75 0.02
CA THR A 766 -1.79 -3.40 0.22
C THR A 766 -2.59 -2.32 -0.51
N ARG A 767 -3.27 -2.66 -1.63
CA ARG A 767 -4.11 -1.70 -2.37
C ARG A 767 -5.28 -1.21 -1.52
N ALA A 768 -5.84 -2.07 -0.66
CA ALA A 768 -6.93 -1.70 0.25
C ALA A 768 -6.45 -0.84 1.43
N PHE A 769 -5.16 -0.91 1.76
CA PHE A 769 -4.55 -0.24 2.92
C PHE A 769 -3.36 0.63 2.55
N ARG A 770 -3.48 1.46 1.49
CA ARG A 770 -2.48 2.50 1.20
C ARG A 770 -2.45 3.52 2.35
N GLY A 771 -1.29 3.69 2.97
CA GLY A 771 -1.10 4.38 4.25
C GLY A 771 -0.64 3.46 5.40
N GLY A 772 -0.50 2.16 5.12
CA GLY A 772 0.05 1.19 6.07
C GLY A 772 -0.88 0.94 7.25
N MET A 773 -0.30 0.66 8.41
CA MET A 773 -1.03 0.41 9.64
C MET A 773 -1.87 1.60 10.12
N GLN A 774 -1.65 2.82 9.63
CA GLN A 774 -2.41 4.02 10.06
C GLN A 774 -3.93 3.92 9.82
N ARG A 775 -4.36 2.96 9.02
CA ARG A 775 -5.78 2.67 8.72
C ARG A 775 -6.37 1.53 9.54
N ILE A 776 -5.57 0.92 10.40
CA ILE A 776 -5.94 -0.25 11.18
C ILE A 776 -5.94 0.15 12.64
N ASP A 777 -7.09 0.01 13.29
CA ASP A 777 -7.18 0.22 14.72
C ASP A 777 -6.36 -0.86 15.45
N PRO A 778 -5.30 -0.49 16.20
CA PRO A 778 -4.48 -1.44 16.94
C PRO A 778 -5.30 -2.31 17.91
N ALA A 779 -6.43 -1.82 18.42
CA ALA A 779 -7.31 -2.58 19.31
C ALA A 779 -7.97 -3.80 18.63
N THR A 780 -8.04 -3.81 17.29
CA THR A 780 -8.66 -4.90 16.51
C THR A 780 -7.66 -6.00 16.09
N LEU A 781 -6.38 -5.85 16.45
CA LEU A 781 -5.33 -6.77 16.05
C LEU A 781 -5.40 -8.08 16.83
N ASN A 782 -5.30 -9.21 16.14
CA ASN A 782 -5.20 -10.55 16.69
C ASN A 782 -3.89 -11.21 16.26
N ASP A 783 -3.39 -12.13 17.07
CA ASP A 783 -2.22 -12.95 16.71
C ASP A 783 -2.56 -13.90 15.56
N ALA A 784 -1.60 -14.06 14.64
CA ALA A 784 -1.68 -15.00 13.53
C ALA A 784 -0.40 -15.85 13.47
N ALA A 785 -0.55 -17.17 13.45
CA ALA A 785 0.59 -18.07 13.21
C ALA A 785 1.08 -17.99 11.75
N ALA A 786 0.14 -17.81 10.82
CA ALA A 786 0.41 -17.60 9.41
C ALA A 786 -0.69 -16.73 8.79
N VAL A 787 -0.33 -16.00 7.73
CA VAL A 787 -1.25 -15.21 6.91
C VAL A 787 -1.56 -15.99 5.64
N ARG A 788 -2.85 -16.26 5.40
CA ARG A 788 -3.30 -16.98 4.20
C ARG A 788 -3.39 -16.02 3.01
N VAL A 789 -2.68 -16.34 1.94
CA VAL A 789 -2.61 -15.55 0.71
C VAL A 789 -3.18 -16.37 -0.45
N THR A 790 -4.03 -15.77 -1.27
CA THR A 790 -4.58 -16.41 -2.46
C THR A 790 -3.97 -15.79 -3.72
N MET A 791 -3.32 -16.61 -4.54
CA MET A 791 -2.83 -16.24 -5.86
C MET A 791 -3.89 -16.61 -6.91
N ALA A 792 -4.67 -15.61 -7.35
CA ALA A 792 -5.80 -15.82 -8.27
C ALA A 792 -5.78 -14.90 -9.51
N ASP A 793 -4.77 -14.03 -9.64
CA ASP A 793 -4.69 -13.03 -10.70
C ASP A 793 -3.25 -12.94 -11.26
N PHE A 794 -3.13 -12.69 -12.56
CA PHE A 794 -1.88 -12.38 -13.25
C PHE A 794 -1.22 -11.08 -12.76
N THR A 795 -1.94 -10.22 -12.05
CA THR A 795 -1.33 -9.04 -11.40
C THR A 795 -0.50 -9.37 -10.15
N GLY A 796 -0.42 -10.64 -9.76
CA GLY A 796 0.25 -11.10 -8.55
C GLY A 796 -0.57 -10.81 -7.28
N ALA A 797 0.05 -10.99 -6.12
CA ALA A 797 -0.56 -10.63 -4.84
C ALA A 797 0.31 -9.60 -4.12
N ASN A 798 -0.24 -8.44 -3.78
CA ASN A 798 0.46 -7.39 -3.05
C ASN A 798 -0.06 -7.33 -1.61
N ILE A 799 0.77 -7.71 -0.62
CA ILE A 799 0.34 -8.04 0.75
C ILE A 799 0.90 -7.07 1.80
N LEU A 800 0.03 -6.52 2.66
CA LEU A 800 0.42 -5.80 3.87
C LEU A 800 0.56 -6.80 5.01
N LEU A 801 1.79 -6.93 5.51
CA LEU A 801 2.11 -7.80 6.63
C LEU A 801 2.36 -6.95 7.88
N LEU A 802 1.70 -7.28 8.97
CA LEU A 802 1.95 -6.65 10.27
C LEU A 802 2.70 -7.63 11.16
N ALA A 803 3.85 -7.20 11.66
CA ALA A 803 4.61 -7.93 12.66
C ALA A 803 4.64 -7.10 13.95
N GLN A 804 4.66 -7.75 15.10
CA GLN A 804 4.82 -7.06 16.37
C GLN A 804 5.85 -7.79 17.21
N LYS A 805 6.75 -7.04 17.85
CA LYS A 805 7.65 -7.62 18.83
C LYS A 805 6.84 -8.19 20.00
N ARG A 806 7.22 -9.36 20.49
CA ARG A 806 6.58 -9.97 21.65
C ARG A 806 6.83 -9.12 22.90
N PRO A 807 5.89 -9.11 23.87
CA PRO A 807 6.03 -8.34 25.10
C PRO A 807 7.36 -8.62 25.82
N GLY A 808 8.10 -7.56 26.16
CA GLY A 808 9.41 -7.62 26.83
C GLY A 808 10.61 -7.77 25.89
N LEU A 809 10.39 -7.85 24.57
CA LEU A 809 11.46 -7.95 23.55
C LEU A 809 11.54 -6.70 22.66
N GLU A 810 10.90 -5.59 23.04
CA GLU A 810 10.76 -4.38 22.23
C GLU A 810 12.13 -3.75 21.89
N SER A 811 13.09 -3.85 22.81
CA SER A 811 14.46 -3.37 22.65
C SER A 811 15.40 -4.34 21.93
N VAL A 812 14.95 -5.59 21.67
CA VAL A 812 15.79 -6.62 21.04
C VAL A 812 15.82 -6.40 19.52
N SER A 813 17.03 -6.37 18.96
CA SER A 813 17.27 -6.33 17.51
C SER A 813 17.54 -7.74 16.99
N ILE A 814 17.01 -8.07 15.80
CA ILE A 814 17.35 -9.29 15.05
C ILE A 814 18.54 -9.07 14.10
N LEU A 815 19.19 -7.90 14.15
CA LEU A 815 20.39 -7.56 13.40
C LEU A 815 21.58 -7.39 14.36
N ASP A 816 22.80 -7.55 13.85
CA ASP A 816 24.04 -7.31 14.60
C ASP A 816 24.20 -5.78 14.83
N ASP A 817 24.08 -5.30 16.07
CA ASP A 817 24.40 -3.90 16.41
C ASP A 817 25.86 -3.77 16.87
N ASP A 818 26.58 -2.76 16.36
CA ASP A 818 27.96 -2.46 16.75
C ASP A 818 28.13 -2.13 18.25
N LYS A 819 27.04 -1.79 18.95
CA LYS A 819 27.02 -1.44 20.39
C LYS A 819 26.91 -2.64 21.34
N GLN A 820 26.59 -3.84 20.84
CA GLN A 820 26.38 -5.02 21.70
C GLN A 820 27.69 -5.65 22.23
N GLY A 821 28.85 -5.20 21.73
CA GLY A 821 30.17 -5.67 22.17
C GLY A 821 30.62 -5.20 23.56
N GLU A 822 29.99 -4.18 24.14
CA GLU A 822 30.36 -3.65 25.47
C GLU A 822 29.31 -3.95 26.57
N ALA A 823 28.08 -4.31 26.21
CA ALA A 823 26.99 -4.53 27.18
C ALA A 823 26.99 -5.94 27.81
N ALA A 824 27.72 -6.91 27.23
CA ALA A 824 27.78 -8.28 27.75
C ALA A 824 28.55 -8.44 29.08
N GLY A 825 29.17 -7.36 29.59
CA GLY A 825 29.96 -7.37 30.83
C GLY A 825 29.31 -6.76 32.07
N GLY A 826 28.07 -6.24 32.00
CA GLY A 826 27.56 -5.32 33.03
C GLY A 826 26.10 -5.47 33.49
N ALA A 827 25.36 -6.49 33.05
CA ALA A 827 23.97 -6.69 33.50
C ALA A 827 23.91 -7.69 34.67
N GLY A 828 24.46 -7.29 35.82
CA GLY A 828 24.31 -7.99 37.09
C GLY A 828 23.53 -7.13 38.08
N ALA A 829 22.39 -7.65 38.54
CA ALA A 829 21.55 -7.20 39.65
C ALA A 829 20.56 -6.05 39.36
N GLY A 830 19.30 -6.44 39.06
CA GLY A 830 18.13 -5.55 39.22
C GLY A 830 16.97 -5.69 38.24
N ALA A 831 16.80 -6.81 37.53
CA ALA A 831 15.75 -6.94 36.50
C ALA A 831 14.58 -7.84 36.96
N GLY A 832 13.34 -7.37 36.78
CA GLY A 832 12.14 -8.20 36.92
C GLY A 832 11.99 -9.25 35.79
N ASP A 833 10.91 -10.05 35.83
CA ASP A 833 10.63 -11.19 34.93
C ASP A 833 10.81 -10.88 33.42
N GLY A 834 10.56 -9.65 32.98
CA GLY A 834 10.77 -9.22 31.59
C GLY A 834 12.24 -9.15 31.15
N GLY A 835 13.16 -8.78 32.03
CA GLY A 835 14.59 -8.64 31.70
C GLY A 835 15.32 -9.98 31.57
N GLU A 836 14.91 -11.00 32.33
CA GLU A 836 15.45 -12.36 32.20
C GLU A 836 15.08 -13.00 30.87
N ARG A 837 13.83 -12.78 30.40
CA ARG A 837 13.38 -13.25 29.07
C ARG A 837 14.13 -12.58 27.94
N ALA A 838 14.29 -11.26 27.98
CA ALA A 838 15.06 -10.52 26.98
C ALA A 838 16.52 -10.98 26.92
N ALA A 839 17.19 -11.16 28.06
CA ALA A 839 18.54 -11.68 28.13
C ALA A 839 18.64 -13.13 27.61
N GLY A 840 17.65 -13.97 27.92
CA GLY A 840 17.54 -15.34 27.40
C GLY A 840 17.38 -15.40 25.88
N VAL A 841 16.53 -14.54 25.30
CA VAL A 841 16.35 -14.43 23.84
C VAL A 841 17.58 -13.82 23.18
N ILE A 842 18.19 -12.77 23.72
CA ILE A 842 19.47 -12.24 23.21
C ILE A 842 20.54 -13.35 23.23
N GLY A 843 20.58 -14.16 24.28
CA GLY A 843 21.45 -15.34 24.36
C GLY A 843 21.10 -16.42 23.33
N SER A 844 19.80 -16.68 23.08
CA SER A 844 19.30 -17.60 22.04
C SER A 844 19.65 -17.11 20.64
N VAL A 845 19.41 -15.84 20.35
CA VAL A 845 19.75 -15.16 19.10
C VAL A 845 21.26 -15.17 18.87
N ALA A 846 22.05 -14.81 19.88
CA ALA A 846 23.51 -14.92 19.83
C ALA A 846 23.98 -16.37 19.66
N LYS A 847 23.28 -17.37 20.24
CA LYS A 847 23.56 -18.81 20.07
C LYS A 847 23.09 -19.35 18.73
N TRP A 848 22.02 -18.83 18.15
CA TRP A 848 21.57 -19.13 16.78
C TRP A 848 22.57 -18.57 15.78
N TRP A 849 23.19 -17.42 16.10
CA TRP A 849 24.21 -16.76 15.29
C TRP A 849 25.63 -17.31 15.48
N SER A 850 25.96 -17.78 16.68
CA SER A 850 27.23 -18.48 17.01
C SER A 850 27.14 -20.01 16.85
N GLY A 851 25.92 -20.52 16.66
CA GLY A 851 25.54 -21.91 16.41
C GLY A 851 25.98 -22.35 15.03
N GLY A 852 27.29 -22.48 14.89
CA GLY A 852 28.00 -22.94 13.70
C GLY A 852 29.52 -22.85 13.83
N GLU A 853 30.07 -22.70 15.05
CA GLU A 853 31.51 -22.93 15.30
C GLU A 853 31.83 -24.35 15.78
N LYS A 854 30.82 -25.18 16.10
CA LYS A 854 30.99 -26.63 15.96
C LYS A 854 30.72 -26.96 14.51
N GLY A 855 31.79 -27.13 13.74
CA GLY A 855 31.72 -27.63 12.39
C GLY A 855 30.94 -28.94 12.40
N ASP A 856 29.69 -28.88 11.96
CA ASP A 856 29.25 -29.97 11.12
C ASP A 856 30.11 -29.84 9.86
N ALA A 857 30.92 -30.86 9.63
CA ALA A 857 31.77 -30.99 8.46
C ALA A 857 30.90 -31.26 7.23
N SER A 858 29.87 -30.42 7.02
CA SER A 858 29.08 -30.34 5.81
C SER A 858 30.03 -29.93 4.70
N GLU A 859 30.51 -30.95 4.00
CA GLU A 859 31.66 -30.94 3.08
C GLU A 859 31.46 -30.01 1.88
N THR A 860 30.24 -29.52 1.63
CA THR A 860 29.84 -28.81 0.41
C THR A 860 30.32 -27.36 0.33
N VAL A 861 31.10 -27.05 -0.70
CA VAL A 861 31.48 -25.69 -1.12
C VAL A 861 30.43 -25.14 -2.07
N HIS A 862 29.89 -23.95 -1.79
CA HIS A 862 28.92 -23.30 -2.66
C HIS A 862 29.58 -22.27 -3.58
N VAL A 863 29.51 -22.50 -4.89
CA VAL A 863 30.06 -21.61 -5.92
C VAL A 863 28.91 -20.99 -6.72
N PHE A 864 28.86 -19.67 -6.84
CA PHE A 864 27.88 -18.94 -7.64
C PHE A 864 28.53 -18.40 -8.92
N SER A 865 27.84 -18.51 -10.04
CA SER A 865 28.27 -17.90 -11.30
C SER A 865 27.08 -17.56 -12.19
N LEU A 866 27.32 -16.74 -13.20
CA LEU A 866 26.32 -16.34 -14.18
C LEU A 866 26.96 -16.27 -15.57
N ALA A 867 26.14 -16.48 -16.60
CA ALA A 867 26.52 -16.36 -17.99
C ALA A 867 25.34 -15.80 -18.80
N SER A 868 25.64 -15.12 -19.90
CA SER A 868 24.67 -14.61 -20.87
C SER A 868 25.24 -14.83 -22.27
N GLY A 869 24.55 -15.62 -23.07
CA GLY A 869 24.99 -16.05 -24.40
C GLY A 869 25.86 -17.31 -24.42
N HIS A 870 25.83 -18.03 -25.55
CA HIS A 870 26.41 -19.37 -25.69
C HIS A 870 27.93 -19.40 -25.48
N LEU A 871 28.64 -18.33 -25.83
CA LEU A 871 30.08 -18.26 -25.64
C LEU A 871 30.45 -18.26 -24.15
N TYR A 872 29.73 -17.49 -23.33
CA TYR A 872 29.96 -17.43 -21.90
C TYR A 872 29.49 -18.69 -21.19
N GLU A 873 28.43 -19.34 -21.67
CA GLU A 873 28.01 -20.67 -21.19
C GLU A 873 29.07 -21.74 -21.45
N ARG A 874 29.77 -21.68 -22.58
CA ARG A 874 30.91 -22.56 -22.86
C ARG A 874 32.06 -22.30 -21.90
N PHE A 875 32.40 -21.04 -21.64
CA PHE A 875 33.40 -20.69 -20.64
C PHE A 875 32.98 -21.17 -19.24
N LEU A 876 31.71 -21.01 -18.89
CA LEU A 876 31.15 -21.47 -17.63
C LEU A 876 31.39 -22.98 -17.43
N LYS A 877 31.14 -23.82 -18.44
CA LYS A 877 31.42 -25.27 -18.39
C LYS A 877 32.89 -25.56 -18.08
N ILE A 878 33.81 -24.77 -18.63
CA ILE A 878 35.25 -24.89 -18.40
C ILE A 878 35.61 -24.46 -16.97
N MET A 879 35.03 -23.36 -16.48
CA MET A 879 35.19 -22.90 -15.10
C MET A 879 34.75 -23.98 -14.11
N LEU A 880 33.56 -24.56 -14.28
CA LEU A 880 33.02 -25.65 -13.45
C LEU A 880 34.01 -26.82 -13.36
N GLN A 881 34.46 -27.31 -14.51
CA GLN A 881 35.42 -28.42 -14.56
C GLN A 881 36.75 -28.05 -13.90
N SER A 882 37.22 -26.81 -14.09
CA SER A 882 38.49 -26.37 -13.50
C SER A 882 38.44 -26.34 -11.96
N VAL A 883 37.28 -26.02 -11.38
CA VAL A 883 37.03 -26.10 -9.93
C VAL A 883 37.04 -27.56 -9.47
N LEU A 884 36.25 -28.42 -10.11
CA LEU A 884 36.08 -29.82 -9.73
C LEU A 884 37.37 -30.63 -9.82
N GLN A 885 38.26 -30.31 -10.78
CA GLN A 885 39.57 -30.95 -10.89
C GLN A 885 40.54 -30.58 -9.76
N ARG A 886 40.27 -29.51 -9.00
CA ARG A 886 41.19 -28.97 -8.00
C ARG A 886 40.71 -29.13 -6.55
N THR A 887 39.41 -29.32 -6.33
CA THR A 887 38.87 -29.56 -4.99
C THR A 887 38.46 -31.01 -4.80
N LYS A 888 38.68 -31.54 -3.59
CA LYS A 888 38.18 -32.86 -3.18
C LYS A 888 36.84 -32.77 -2.44
N ARG A 889 36.44 -31.55 -2.09
CA ARG A 889 35.19 -31.28 -1.38
C ARG A 889 34.03 -31.44 -2.34
N HIS A 890 32.88 -31.80 -1.79
CA HIS A 890 31.65 -31.75 -2.55
C HIS A 890 31.37 -30.30 -2.97
N VAL A 891 30.88 -30.07 -4.18
CA VAL A 891 30.62 -28.72 -4.70
C VAL A 891 29.17 -28.60 -5.13
N LYS A 892 28.53 -27.51 -4.71
CA LYS A 892 27.23 -27.10 -5.22
C LYS A 892 27.35 -25.80 -5.99
N PHE A 893 27.05 -25.86 -7.28
CA PHE A 893 27.02 -24.68 -8.14
C PHE A 893 25.64 -24.01 -8.14
N TRP A 894 25.62 -22.69 -8.01
CA TRP A 894 24.43 -21.87 -8.13
C TRP A 894 24.51 -21.07 -9.42
N PHE A 895 23.44 -21.06 -10.19
CA PHE A 895 23.36 -20.28 -11.42
C PHE A 895 22.17 -19.33 -11.42
N LEU A 896 22.38 -18.13 -11.96
CA LEU A 896 21.30 -17.18 -12.17
C LEU A 896 20.49 -17.58 -13.41
N LYS A 897 19.30 -18.14 -13.18
CA LYS A 897 18.47 -18.75 -14.23
C LYS A 897 18.02 -17.75 -15.30
N ASN A 898 17.83 -16.48 -14.94
CA ASN A 898 17.26 -15.43 -15.80
C ASN A 898 17.97 -15.24 -17.15
N PHE A 899 19.25 -15.59 -17.24
CA PHE A 899 20.10 -15.28 -18.39
C PHE A 899 20.67 -16.51 -19.09
N LEU A 900 20.40 -17.71 -18.57
CA LEU A 900 20.88 -18.96 -19.15
C LEU A 900 19.98 -19.41 -20.31
N SER A 901 20.60 -20.00 -21.33
CA SER A 901 19.92 -20.61 -22.45
C SER A 901 19.22 -21.91 -22.04
N PRO A 902 18.11 -22.27 -22.71
CA PRO A 902 17.45 -23.55 -22.48
C PRO A 902 18.38 -24.74 -22.75
N ALA A 903 19.28 -24.60 -23.73
CA ALA A 903 20.26 -25.64 -24.07
C ALA A 903 21.25 -25.89 -22.92
N PHE A 904 21.76 -24.83 -22.28
CA PHE A 904 22.63 -24.98 -21.11
C PHE A 904 21.88 -25.61 -19.94
N ILE A 905 20.69 -25.11 -19.61
CA ILE A 905 19.87 -25.65 -18.51
C ILE A 905 19.56 -27.13 -18.74
N GLY A 906 19.19 -27.51 -19.96
CA GLY A 906 18.90 -28.89 -20.35
C GLY A 906 20.10 -29.84 -20.20
N SER A 907 21.34 -29.35 -20.38
CA SER A 907 22.58 -30.13 -20.23
C SER A 907 23.06 -30.29 -18.77
N LEU A 908 22.57 -29.47 -17.83
CA LEU A 908 23.02 -29.48 -16.43
C LEU A 908 22.84 -30.82 -15.72
N PRO A 909 21.71 -31.56 -15.85
CA PRO A 909 21.53 -32.84 -15.16
C PRO A 909 22.59 -33.88 -15.51
N ALA A 910 22.90 -34.05 -16.80
CA ALA A 910 23.90 -35.02 -17.22
C ALA A 910 25.32 -34.55 -16.91
N MET A 911 25.59 -33.25 -17.05
CA MET A 911 26.87 -32.67 -16.64
C MET A 911 27.13 -32.87 -15.14
N ALA A 912 26.11 -32.65 -14.31
CA ALA A 912 26.14 -32.90 -12.87
C ALA A 912 26.39 -34.38 -12.55
N ALA A 913 25.73 -35.29 -13.25
CA ALA A 913 25.94 -36.73 -13.10
C ALA A 913 27.33 -37.19 -13.56
N ALA A 914 27.83 -36.66 -14.67
CA ALA A 914 29.12 -37.03 -15.26
C ALA A 914 30.31 -36.50 -14.46
N LEU A 915 30.20 -35.27 -13.93
CA LEU A 915 31.29 -34.60 -13.21
C LEU A 915 31.16 -34.68 -11.68
N GLY A 916 30.02 -35.15 -11.15
CA GLY A 916 29.82 -35.39 -9.73
C GLY A 916 29.64 -34.13 -8.88
N PHE A 917 28.73 -33.22 -9.27
CA PHE A 917 28.41 -32.00 -8.51
C PHE A 917 26.90 -31.82 -8.31
N GLU A 918 26.52 -31.03 -7.30
CA GLU A 918 25.15 -30.54 -7.14
C GLU A 918 24.96 -29.18 -7.81
N TYR A 919 23.75 -28.87 -8.25
CA TYR A 919 23.44 -27.52 -8.71
C TYR A 919 22.11 -26.99 -8.16
N GLY A 920 21.96 -25.67 -8.21
CA GLY A 920 20.73 -24.96 -7.90
C GLY A 920 20.55 -23.77 -8.83
N LEU A 921 19.31 -23.53 -9.26
CA LEU A 921 18.96 -22.39 -10.09
C LEU A 921 18.29 -21.34 -9.20
N VAL A 922 18.93 -20.18 -9.10
CA VAL A 922 18.38 -19.03 -8.37
C VAL A 922 17.82 -18.01 -9.35
N GLN A 923 16.78 -17.33 -8.91
CA GLN A 923 16.09 -16.31 -9.69
C GLN A 923 15.39 -15.36 -8.73
N TYR A 924 15.47 -14.08 -9.04
CA TYR A 924 14.86 -12.99 -8.29
C TYR A 924 14.36 -11.96 -9.30
N GLN A 925 13.27 -11.25 -8.99
CA GLN A 925 12.78 -10.17 -9.83
C GLN A 925 13.30 -8.82 -9.33
N TRP A 926 13.66 -7.93 -10.25
CA TRP A 926 14.06 -6.56 -9.91
C TRP A 926 12.89 -5.80 -9.26
N PRO A 927 13.01 -5.33 -8.01
CA PRO A 927 11.92 -4.64 -7.32
C PRO A 927 11.51 -3.34 -8.03
N SER A 928 10.21 -3.05 -8.08
CA SER A 928 9.67 -1.89 -8.81
C SER A 928 10.06 -0.53 -8.23
N TRP A 929 10.34 -0.48 -6.91
CA TRP A 929 10.81 0.73 -6.24
C TRP A 929 12.30 1.01 -6.47
N LEU A 930 13.08 0.02 -6.92
CA LEU A 930 14.52 0.15 -7.13
C LEU A 930 14.77 0.58 -8.58
N HIS A 931 15.52 1.66 -8.80
CA HIS A 931 15.78 2.18 -10.14
C HIS A 931 16.29 1.10 -11.11
N LYS A 932 15.52 0.79 -12.16
CA LYS A 932 15.81 -0.32 -13.08
C LYS A 932 16.75 0.10 -14.21
N GLN A 933 17.72 -0.75 -14.53
CA GLN A 933 18.59 -0.56 -15.69
C GLN A 933 17.91 -1.01 -16.98
N THR A 934 18.22 -0.33 -18.08
CA THR A 934 17.72 -0.65 -19.43
C THR A 934 18.68 -1.57 -20.20
N ASP A 935 19.98 -1.39 -20.02
CA ASP A 935 21.02 -2.20 -20.64
C ASP A 935 21.15 -3.57 -19.94
N LYS A 936 21.15 -4.65 -20.73
CA LYS A 936 21.16 -6.02 -20.20
C LYS A 936 22.44 -6.34 -19.42
N GLN A 937 23.59 -5.81 -19.85
CA GLN A 937 24.86 -6.03 -19.15
C GLN A 937 24.84 -5.35 -17.77
N ARG A 938 24.35 -4.11 -17.68
CA ARG A 938 24.15 -3.42 -16.40
C ARG A 938 23.14 -4.12 -15.49
N ILE A 939 22.08 -4.70 -16.05
CA ILE A 939 21.15 -5.54 -15.28
C ILE A 939 21.88 -6.75 -14.67
N ILE A 940 22.67 -7.48 -15.48
CA ILE A 940 23.45 -8.64 -15.03
C ILE A 940 24.41 -8.26 -13.90
N TRP A 941 25.13 -7.14 -14.05
CA TRP A 941 26.00 -6.61 -13.00
C TRP A 941 25.25 -6.27 -11.71
N GLY A 942 24.03 -5.74 -11.82
CA GLY A 942 23.17 -5.50 -10.67
C GLY A 942 22.85 -6.79 -9.91
N TYR A 943 22.46 -7.86 -10.61
CA TYR A 943 22.15 -9.16 -9.99
C TYR A 943 23.34 -9.81 -9.29
N LYS A 944 24.56 -9.53 -9.75
CA LYS A 944 25.79 -10.04 -9.15
C LYS A 944 26.01 -9.55 -7.72
N ILE A 945 25.50 -8.36 -7.35
CA ILE A 945 25.78 -7.69 -6.08
C ILE A 945 24.52 -7.30 -5.27
N LEU A 946 23.48 -6.77 -5.90
CA LEU A 946 22.36 -6.11 -5.20
C LEU A 946 21.44 -7.06 -4.43
N PHE A 947 21.38 -8.33 -4.83
CA PHE A 947 20.39 -9.29 -4.35
C PHE A 947 20.99 -10.52 -3.68
N LEU A 948 22.27 -10.46 -3.29
CA LEU A 948 22.99 -11.59 -2.68
C LEU A 948 22.31 -12.11 -1.40
N ASP A 949 21.66 -11.25 -0.63
CA ASP A 949 20.95 -11.60 0.60
C ASP A 949 19.63 -12.33 0.37
N VAL A 950 18.92 -12.01 -0.72
CA VAL A 950 17.54 -12.47 -1.02
C VAL A 950 17.44 -13.52 -2.12
N MET A 951 18.42 -13.59 -3.03
CA MET A 951 18.40 -14.49 -4.18
C MET A 951 18.67 -15.95 -3.79
N PHE A 952 19.44 -16.16 -2.72
CA PHE A 952 19.75 -17.49 -2.19
C PHE A 952 18.82 -17.85 -1.03
N PRO A 953 18.47 -19.14 -0.87
CA PRO A 953 17.71 -19.61 0.28
C PRO A 953 18.34 -19.19 1.62
N LEU A 954 17.52 -19.07 2.66
CA LEU A 954 17.98 -18.66 3.98
C LEU A 954 19.00 -19.65 4.58
N SER A 955 18.94 -20.92 4.18
CA SER A 955 19.86 -21.98 4.61
C SER A 955 21.29 -21.86 4.05
N VAL A 956 21.51 -21.08 2.99
CA VAL A 956 22.85 -20.93 2.39
C VAL A 956 23.67 -19.95 3.23
N ARG A 957 24.72 -20.48 3.87
CA ARG A 957 25.58 -19.70 4.78
C ARG A 957 26.57 -18.78 4.08
N ARG A 958 27.14 -19.25 2.97
CA ARG A 958 28.29 -18.61 2.31
C ARG A 958 28.27 -18.98 0.83
N ILE A 959 28.76 -18.09 -0.01
CA ILE A 959 28.97 -18.34 -1.45
C ILE A 959 30.33 -17.80 -1.88
N ILE A 960 30.91 -18.45 -2.90
CA ILE A 960 32.08 -17.98 -3.63
C ILE A 960 31.61 -17.65 -5.03
N TYR A 961 31.73 -16.40 -5.45
CA TYR A 961 31.47 -16.02 -6.83
C TYR A 961 32.71 -16.18 -7.68
N ILE A 962 32.57 -16.79 -8.86
CA ILE A 962 33.63 -16.97 -9.86
C ILE A 962 33.06 -16.59 -11.23
N ASP A 963 33.66 -15.62 -11.92
CA ASP A 963 33.26 -15.25 -13.29
C ASP A 963 33.41 -16.46 -14.25
N ALA A 964 32.52 -16.54 -15.24
CA ALA A 964 32.42 -17.70 -16.14
C ALA A 964 33.68 -17.94 -16.97
N ASP A 965 34.46 -16.91 -17.27
CA ASP A 965 35.69 -16.95 -18.07
C ASP A 965 36.96 -17.18 -17.26
N GLN A 966 36.85 -17.48 -15.97
CA GLN A 966 37.99 -17.84 -15.14
C GLN A 966 38.35 -19.32 -15.24
N VAL A 967 39.65 -19.61 -15.12
CA VAL A 967 40.17 -20.97 -14.91
C VAL A 967 40.84 -21.08 -13.55
N VAL A 968 40.39 -22.06 -12.76
CA VAL A 968 40.84 -22.28 -11.39
C VAL A 968 41.99 -23.29 -11.33
N ASN A 969 43.06 -22.94 -10.62
CA ASN A 969 44.30 -23.71 -10.45
C ASN A 969 44.51 -24.23 -9.03
N ALA A 970 43.76 -23.73 -8.05
CA ALA A 970 43.88 -24.10 -6.63
C ALA A 970 42.58 -24.66 -6.06
N ASP A 971 42.64 -25.21 -4.83
CA ASP A 971 41.47 -25.71 -4.13
C ASP A 971 40.61 -24.54 -3.61
N VAL A 972 39.40 -24.38 -4.14
CA VAL A 972 38.43 -23.37 -3.69
C VAL A 972 38.00 -23.56 -2.22
N GLY A 973 38.28 -24.73 -1.63
CA GLY A 973 38.12 -24.97 -0.20
C GLY A 973 38.91 -23.98 0.66
N GLU A 974 40.05 -23.49 0.19
CA GLU A 974 40.83 -22.46 0.89
C GLU A 974 40.04 -21.13 1.04
N LEU A 975 39.28 -20.73 0.03
CA LEU A 975 38.39 -19.56 0.09
C LEU A 975 37.18 -19.86 0.99
N TRP A 976 36.66 -21.08 0.92
CA TRP A 976 35.52 -21.50 1.73
C TRP A 976 35.82 -21.45 3.23
N ASP A 977 37.01 -21.88 3.64
CA ASP A 977 37.42 -21.95 5.04
C ASP A 977 38.00 -20.62 5.57
N MET A 978 38.20 -19.63 4.68
CA MET A 978 38.76 -18.34 5.06
C MET A 978 37.88 -17.64 6.11
N LYS A 979 38.53 -17.21 7.21
CA LYS A 979 37.86 -16.41 8.25
C LYS A 979 37.90 -14.94 7.87
N LEU A 980 36.72 -14.34 7.69
CA LEU A 980 36.59 -12.92 7.39
C LEU A 980 36.66 -12.09 8.70
N PRO A 981 37.72 -11.29 8.90
CA PRO A 981 37.96 -10.63 10.19
C PRO A 981 36.99 -9.49 10.47
N GLY A 982 36.83 -9.16 11.75
CA GLY A 982 36.06 -8.01 12.22
C GLY A 982 34.62 -8.03 11.72
N ARG A 983 34.16 -6.93 11.11
CA ARG A 983 32.82 -6.79 10.53
C ARG A 983 32.72 -7.13 9.03
N ALA A 984 33.82 -7.50 8.37
CA ALA A 984 33.80 -7.82 6.95
C ALA A 984 32.96 -9.08 6.67
N ALA A 985 31.97 -8.97 5.79
CA ALA A 985 31.17 -10.10 5.28
C ALA A 985 31.48 -10.42 3.81
N VAL A 986 32.24 -9.54 3.15
CA VAL A 986 32.63 -9.64 1.75
C VAL A 986 34.15 -9.68 1.70
N ALA A 987 34.71 -10.55 0.85
CA ALA A 987 36.12 -10.55 0.51
C ALA A 987 36.29 -10.54 -1.01
N MET A 988 37.13 -9.65 -1.51
CA MET A 988 37.36 -9.46 -2.95
C MET A 988 38.86 -9.36 -3.22
N THR A 989 39.27 -9.69 -4.44
CA THR A 989 40.68 -9.57 -4.86
C THR A 989 41.00 -8.13 -5.25
N PRO A 990 42.07 -7.51 -4.71
CA PRO A 990 42.56 -6.22 -5.17
C PRO A 990 43.23 -6.36 -6.55
N PHE A 991 43.43 -5.24 -7.25
CA PHE A 991 44.34 -5.20 -8.40
C PHE A 991 45.76 -5.58 -7.98
N CYS A 992 46.49 -6.33 -8.83
CA CYS A 992 47.91 -6.67 -8.62
C CYS A 992 48.74 -5.42 -8.31
N GLN A 993 49.35 -5.34 -7.12
CA GLN A 993 50.22 -4.24 -6.72
C GLN A 993 51.69 -4.68 -6.69
N ALA A 994 51.96 -5.88 -6.17
CA ALA A 994 53.34 -6.37 -5.99
C ALA A 994 54.06 -6.65 -7.32
N ASP A 995 53.33 -7.22 -8.29
CA ASP A 995 53.80 -7.51 -9.65
C ASP A 995 52.82 -6.89 -10.65
N ALA A 996 52.71 -5.56 -10.65
CA ALA A 996 51.86 -4.82 -11.58
C ALA A 996 52.43 -4.89 -13.02
N ASN A 997 51.55 -5.06 -14.02
CA ASN A 997 51.97 -4.97 -15.42
C ASN A 997 52.41 -3.53 -15.76
N PRO A 998 53.68 -3.28 -16.15
CA PRO A 998 54.16 -1.94 -16.44
C PRO A 998 53.46 -1.31 -17.65
N ASP A 999 53.06 -2.10 -18.65
CA ASP A 999 52.51 -1.61 -19.92
C ASP A 999 51.11 -0.99 -19.76
N THR A 1000 50.37 -1.39 -18.72
CA THR A 1000 48.99 -0.94 -18.47
C THR A 1000 48.84 -0.06 -17.25
N THR A 1001 49.95 0.30 -16.59
CA THR A 1001 49.93 1.13 -15.37
C THR A 1001 49.26 2.49 -15.59
N GLY A 1002 49.38 3.08 -16.79
CA GLY A 1002 48.69 4.33 -17.15
C GLY A 1002 47.16 4.25 -17.23
N PHE A 1003 46.58 3.05 -17.34
CA PHE A 1003 45.13 2.82 -17.37
C PHE A 1003 44.52 2.57 -15.99
N ARG A 1004 45.32 2.61 -14.92
CA ARG A 1004 44.85 2.44 -13.52
C ARG A 1004 44.14 3.70 -13.04
N PHE A 1005 42.92 3.90 -13.53
CA PHE A 1005 42.09 5.07 -13.23
C PHE A 1005 41.84 5.25 -11.72
N PHE A 1006 41.83 4.17 -10.93
CA PHE A 1006 41.63 4.19 -9.49
C PHE A 1006 42.82 4.73 -8.69
N ALA A 1007 44.02 4.81 -9.30
CA ALA A 1007 45.22 5.33 -8.63
C ALA A 1007 45.30 6.87 -8.60
N GLN A 1008 44.37 7.56 -9.26
CA GLN A 1008 44.33 9.02 -9.37
C GLN A 1008 42.90 9.57 -9.30
N GLY A 1009 42.77 10.88 -9.12
CA GLY A 1009 41.48 11.58 -9.11
C GLY A 1009 40.49 11.07 -8.07
N TYR A 1010 39.21 10.99 -8.45
CA TYR A 1010 38.10 10.68 -7.56
C TYR A 1010 38.29 9.42 -6.72
N TRP A 1011 38.63 8.28 -7.35
CA TRP A 1011 38.73 6.99 -6.67
C TRP A 1011 39.85 6.98 -5.62
N ARG A 1012 41.01 7.59 -5.92
CA ARG A 1012 42.10 7.71 -4.95
C ARG A 1012 41.65 8.50 -3.72
N ASP A 1013 40.98 9.62 -3.94
CA ASP A 1013 40.56 10.54 -2.87
C ASP A 1013 39.42 9.93 -2.04
N HIS A 1014 38.48 9.23 -2.68
CA HIS A 1014 37.40 8.51 -2.01
C HIS A 1014 37.88 7.30 -1.20
N LEU A 1015 38.80 6.50 -1.74
CA LEU A 1015 39.27 5.27 -1.08
C LEU A 1015 40.21 5.52 0.11
N GLN A 1016 40.85 6.69 0.19
CA GLN A 1016 41.70 7.10 1.32
C GLN A 1016 42.75 6.04 1.70
N GLY A 1017 43.43 5.48 0.70
CA GLY A 1017 44.46 4.45 0.87
C GLY A 1017 43.94 3.01 0.92
N ARG A 1018 42.62 2.78 0.85
CA ARG A 1018 42.05 1.44 0.68
C ARG A 1018 42.25 0.93 -0.77
N PRO A 1019 42.42 -0.38 -0.98
CA PRO A 1019 42.53 -0.93 -2.32
C PRO A 1019 41.23 -0.82 -3.11
N TYR A 1020 41.37 -0.64 -4.43
CA TYR A 1020 40.28 -0.85 -5.38
C TYR A 1020 40.25 -2.35 -5.77
N HIS A 1021 39.10 -2.98 -5.58
CA HIS A 1021 38.89 -4.42 -5.72
C HIS A 1021 38.20 -4.79 -7.04
N ILE A 1022 38.42 -6.02 -7.49
CA ILE A 1022 37.89 -6.59 -8.73
C ILE A 1022 36.70 -7.51 -8.40
N SER A 1023 35.62 -7.42 -9.15
CA SER A 1023 34.40 -8.21 -8.96
C SER A 1023 34.44 -9.60 -9.58
N ALA A 1024 35.56 -10.02 -10.17
CA ALA A 1024 35.65 -11.29 -10.91
C ALA A 1024 35.69 -12.52 -10.00
N LEU A 1025 36.22 -12.37 -8.79
CA LEU A 1025 36.28 -13.40 -7.75
C LEU A 1025 36.00 -12.76 -6.39
N PHE A 1026 35.00 -13.27 -5.67
CA PHE A 1026 34.71 -12.79 -4.32
C PHE A 1026 34.04 -13.85 -3.44
N VAL A 1027 34.16 -13.69 -2.12
CA VAL A 1027 33.53 -14.54 -1.10
C VAL A 1027 32.54 -13.70 -0.30
N VAL A 1028 31.35 -14.22 -0.06
CA VAL A 1028 30.33 -13.57 0.78
C VAL A 1028 29.87 -14.54 1.85
N ASP A 1029 30.04 -14.14 3.10
CA ASP A 1029 29.38 -14.78 4.25
C ASP A 1029 27.94 -14.27 4.32
N LEU A 1030 27.01 -14.97 3.68
CA LEU A 1030 25.61 -14.57 3.56
C LEU A 1030 24.92 -14.40 4.91
N HIS A 1031 25.24 -15.24 5.91
CA HIS A 1031 24.70 -15.07 7.26
C HIS A 1031 25.14 -13.75 7.88
N LYS A 1032 26.43 -13.42 7.80
CA LYS A 1032 26.94 -12.14 8.30
C LYS A 1032 26.45 -10.95 7.48
N PHE A 1033 26.32 -11.13 6.16
CA PHE A 1033 25.84 -10.12 5.21
C PHE A 1033 24.37 -9.74 5.48
N ARG A 1034 23.50 -10.74 5.72
CA ARG A 1034 22.09 -10.55 6.11
C ARG A 1034 21.97 -9.91 7.49
N ARG A 1035 22.69 -10.42 8.50
CA ARG A 1035 22.64 -9.90 9.88
C ARG A 1035 23.09 -8.45 10.03
N ARG A 1036 23.95 -7.96 9.14
CA ARG A 1036 24.38 -6.55 9.11
C ARG A 1036 23.61 -5.70 8.10
N ALA A 1037 22.58 -6.25 7.45
CA ALA A 1037 21.79 -5.57 6.42
C ALA A 1037 22.64 -4.94 5.30
N TYR A 1038 23.76 -5.58 4.91
CA TYR A 1038 24.65 -5.02 3.89
C TYR A 1038 24.03 -5.03 2.48
N GLY A 1039 23.08 -5.92 2.21
CA GLY A 1039 22.27 -5.89 0.98
C GLY A 1039 21.47 -4.60 0.85
N ASP A 1040 20.84 -4.15 1.94
CA ASP A 1040 20.09 -2.88 1.94
C ASP A 1040 21.02 -1.69 1.73
N GLN A 1041 22.20 -1.69 2.37
CA GLN A 1041 23.19 -0.63 2.17
C GLN A 1041 23.60 -0.52 0.70
N TYR A 1042 23.88 -1.64 0.03
CA TYR A 1042 24.16 -1.63 -1.41
C TYR A 1042 22.98 -1.10 -2.24
N ARG A 1043 21.75 -1.51 -1.95
CA ARG A 1043 20.56 -1.01 -2.66
C ARG A 1043 20.33 0.49 -2.45
N VAL A 1044 20.55 1.02 -1.25
CA VAL A 1044 20.43 2.46 -0.94
C VAL A 1044 21.49 3.27 -1.69
N PHE A 1045 22.76 2.87 -1.66
CA PHE A 1045 23.81 3.56 -2.41
C PHE A 1045 23.55 3.48 -3.92
N TYR A 1046 23.13 2.31 -4.41
CA TYR A 1046 22.79 2.12 -5.80
C TYR A 1046 21.64 3.03 -6.26
N ASP A 1047 20.53 3.09 -5.52
CA ASP A 1047 19.38 3.91 -5.90
C ASP A 1047 19.72 5.41 -5.90
N SER A 1048 20.58 5.83 -4.97
CA SER A 1048 21.09 7.21 -4.94
C SER A 1048 22.00 7.54 -6.12
N LEU A 1049 22.90 6.64 -6.51
CA LEU A 1049 23.91 6.89 -7.54
C LEU A 1049 23.33 6.72 -8.95
N SER A 1050 22.56 5.66 -9.17
CA SER A 1050 22.09 5.23 -10.51
C SER A 1050 21.17 6.22 -11.22
N LYS A 1051 20.66 7.24 -10.53
CA LYS A 1051 19.92 8.37 -11.11
C LYS A 1051 20.77 9.19 -12.07
N ASP A 1052 22.09 9.25 -11.87
CA ASP A 1052 23.02 9.75 -12.88
C ASP A 1052 23.45 8.60 -13.80
N PRO A 1053 23.14 8.65 -15.10
CA PRO A 1053 23.51 7.60 -16.06
C PRO A 1053 25.03 7.44 -16.23
N ASN A 1054 25.84 8.44 -15.85
CA ASN A 1054 27.30 8.39 -15.92
C ASN A 1054 27.94 7.82 -14.65
N SER A 1055 27.14 7.52 -13.62
CA SER A 1055 27.61 6.86 -12.41
C SER A 1055 27.82 5.35 -12.64
N LEU A 1056 28.67 4.75 -11.80
CA LEU A 1056 28.86 3.30 -11.73
C LEU A 1056 29.15 2.70 -13.12
N SER A 1057 30.28 3.08 -13.72
CA SER A 1057 30.72 2.61 -15.03
C SER A 1057 30.68 1.09 -15.11
N ASN A 1058 31.23 0.42 -14.09
CA ASN A 1058 31.13 -1.02 -13.89
C ASN A 1058 30.37 -1.27 -12.58
N LEU A 1059 29.04 -1.37 -12.65
CA LEU A 1059 28.16 -1.44 -11.48
C LEU A 1059 28.59 -2.46 -10.43
N ASP A 1060 28.92 -3.68 -10.84
CA ASP A 1060 29.29 -4.79 -9.95
C ASP A 1060 30.63 -4.57 -9.22
N GLN A 1061 31.50 -3.72 -9.75
CA GLN A 1061 32.80 -3.40 -9.18
C GLN A 1061 32.81 -2.06 -8.45
N ASP A 1062 32.24 -1.02 -9.05
CA ASP A 1062 32.24 0.34 -8.52
C ASP A 1062 31.38 0.44 -7.25
N LEU A 1063 30.23 -0.23 -7.19
CA LEU A 1063 29.34 -0.14 -6.03
C LEU A 1063 29.99 -0.70 -4.75
N PRO A 1064 30.57 -1.93 -4.74
CA PRO A 1064 31.31 -2.40 -3.56
C PRO A 1064 32.49 -1.49 -3.19
N ASN A 1065 33.23 -0.98 -4.17
CA ASN A 1065 34.37 -0.09 -3.94
C ASN A 1065 33.96 1.26 -3.34
N TYR A 1066 32.85 1.83 -3.80
CA TYR A 1066 32.29 3.04 -3.24
C TYR A 1066 31.84 2.82 -1.78
N ALA A 1067 31.16 1.71 -1.52
CA ALA A 1067 30.54 1.40 -0.24
C ALA A 1067 31.53 0.89 0.83
N GLN A 1068 32.82 0.68 0.52
CA GLN A 1068 33.80 0.05 1.42
C GLN A 1068 33.86 0.65 2.84
N HIS A 1069 33.58 1.95 2.98
CA HIS A 1069 33.58 2.63 4.27
C HIS A 1069 32.47 2.11 5.21
N VAL A 1070 31.31 1.77 4.64
CA VAL A 1070 30.13 1.27 5.35
C VAL A 1070 30.07 -0.25 5.32
N VAL A 1071 30.33 -0.87 4.15
CA VAL A 1071 30.36 -2.32 3.91
C VAL A 1071 31.81 -2.76 3.68
N PRO A 1072 32.55 -3.21 4.71
CA PRO A 1072 33.98 -3.45 4.57
C PRO A 1072 34.28 -4.68 3.73
N ILE A 1073 35.27 -4.53 2.86
CA ILE A 1073 35.82 -5.59 2.04
C ILE A 1073 37.11 -6.10 2.69
N HIS A 1074 37.19 -7.41 2.91
CA HIS A 1074 38.45 -8.08 3.20
C HIS A 1074 39.23 -8.31 1.91
N SER A 1075 40.43 -7.73 1.78
CA SER A 1075 41.25 -7.94 0.59
C SER A 1075 41.81 -9.36 0.57
N LEU A 1076 41.46 -10.13 -0.46
CA LEU A 1076 42.02 -11.45 -0.71
C LEU A 1076 43.49 -11.35 -1.14
N PRO A 1077 44.33 -12.38 -0.89
CA PRO A 1077 45.69 -12.43 -1.42
C PRO A 1077 45.74 -12.28 -2.94
N GLU A 1078 46.70 -11.51 -3.48
CA GLU A 1078 46.80 -11.22 -4.93
C GLU A 1078 46.93 -12.49 -5.80
N GLU A 1079 47.48 -13.58 -5.26
CA GLU A 1079 47.57 -14.86 -5.95
C GLU A 1079 46.21 -15.47 -6.33
N TRP A 1080 45.11 -15.02 -5.72
CA TRP A 1080 43.77 -15.51 -6.03
C TRP A 1080 43.23 -15.04 -7.36
N LEU A 1081 43.75 -13.96 -7.95
CA LEU A 1081 43.30 -13.47 -9.25
C LEU A 1081 44.48 -12.95 -10.05
N TRP A 1082 44.80 -13.65 -11.14
CA TRP A 1082 45.79 -13.18 -12.11
C TRP A 1082 45.14 -12.88 -13.45
N CYS A 1083 45.55 -11.79 -14.07
CA CYS A 1083 45.12 -11.42 -15.41
C CYS A 1083 46.25 -10.72 -16.15
N GLU A 1084 46.51 -11.15 -17.39
CA GLU A 1084 47.63 -10.68 -18.21
C GLU A 1084 47.64 -9.15 -18.38
N THR A 1085 46.46 -8.54 -18.45
CA THR A 1085 46.32 -7.10 -18.61
C THR A 1085 46.87 -6.34 -17.41
N TRP A 1086 46.69 -6.84 -16.17
CA TRP A 1086 46.95 -6.04 -14.97
C TRP A 1086 48.11 -6.55 -14.11
N CYS A 1087 48.48 -7.81 -14.27
CA CYS A 1087 49.50 -8.50 -13.49
C CYS A 1087 50.71 -8.85 -14.37
N GLY A 1088 51.91 -8.79 -13.80
CA GLY A 1088 53.15 -9.20 -14.45
C GLY A 1088 53.23 -10.70 -14.64
N ASN A 1089 54.10 -11.13 -15.56
CA ASN A 1089 54.28 -12.55 -15.86
C ASN A 1089 55.02 -13.32 -14.75
N THR A 1090 55.67 -12.63 -13.80
CA THR A 1090 56.44 -13.30 -12.73
C THR A 1090 55.53 -13.92 -11.67
N SER A 1091 54.33 -13.38 -11.49
CA SER A 1091 53.29 -13.88 -10.58
C SER A 1091 52.44 -15.01 -11.16
N LYS A 1092 52.35 -15.14 -12.50
CA LYS A 1092 51.52 -16.13 -13.20
C LYS A 1092 51.69 -17.59 -12.69
N PRO A 1093 52.91 -18.11 -12.42
CA PRO A 1093 53.07 -19.48 -11.94
C PRO A 1093 52.45 -19.75 -10.55
N ARG A 1094 52.23 -18.70 -9.75
CA ARG A 1094 51.60 -18.77 -8.43
C ARG A 1094 50.10 -18.46 -8.47
N ALA A 1095 49.54 -18.17 -9.65
CA ALA A 1095 48.15 -17.79 -9.80
C ALA A 1095 47.19 -18.95 -9.50
N LYS A 1096 46.34 -18.77 -8.50
CA LYS A 1096 45.29 -19.71 -8.09
C LYS A 1096 44.06 -19.63 -8.98
N THR A 1097 43.78 -18.48 -9.59
CA THR A 1097 42.82 -18.36 -10.70
C THR A 1097 43.39 -17.44 -11.77
N ILE A 1098 42.97 -17.67 -13.02
CA ILE A 1098 43.33 -16.84 -14.17
C ILE A 1098 42.05 -16.31 -14.79
N ASP A 1099 41.93 -14.98 -14.87
CA ASP A 1099 40.83 -14.26 -15.49
C ASP A 1099 41.22 -13.74 -16.89
N LEU A 1100 40.27 -13.81 -17.81
CA LEU A 1100 40.44 -13.41 -19.21
C LEU A 1100 39.93 -11.97 -19.41
N CYS A 1101 40.55 -11.02 -18.71
CA CYS A 1101 40.13 -9.63 -18.78
C CYS A 1101 40.35 -9.02 -20.17
N ASN A 1102 39.52 -8.03 -20.46
CA ASN A 1102 39.69 -7.18 -21.63
C ASN A 1102 40.98 -6.38 -21.52
N ASN A 1103 41.70 -6.28 -22.64
CA ASN A 1103 42.94 -5.54 -22.74
C ASN A 1103 42.70 -4.17 -23.39
N PRO A 1104 43.03 -3.03 -22.76
CA PRO A 1104 42.84 -1.71 -23.38
C PRO A 1104 43.78 -1.45 -24.57
N LEU A 1105 44.87 -2.20 -24.69
CA LEU A 1105 45.87 -2.06 -25.75
C LEU A 1105 45.57 -2.91 -26.99
N THR A 1106 44.69 -3.91 -26.89
CA THR A 1106 44.41 -4.87 -27.98
C THR A 1106 42.93 -5.23 -28.04
N LYS A 1107 42.45 -5.75 -29.18
CA LYS A 1107 41.06 -6.24 -29.33
C LYS A 1107 41.03 -7.74 -29.61
N GLU A 1108 41.92 -8.50 -28.96
CA GLU A 1108 41.98 -9.95 -29.11
C GLU A 1108 40.68 -10.60 -28.60
N PRO A 1109 40.03 -11.50 -29.37
CA PRO A 1109 38.86 -12.24 -28.89
C PRO A 1109 39.20 -13.18 -27.72
N LYS A 1110 38.26 -13.35 -26.77
CA LYS A 1110 38.46 -14.17 -25.56
C LYS A 1110 38.88 -15.62 -25.84
N LEU A 1111 38.41 -16.24 -26.92
CA LEU A 1111 38.83 -17.60 -27.29
C LEU A 1111 40.31 -17.69 -27.67
N SER A 1112 40.80 -16.70 -28.44
CA SER A 1112 42.22 -16.61 -28.79
C SER A 1112 43.07 -16.36 -27.55
N GLN A 1113 42.61 -15.46 -26.68
CA GLN A 1113 43.25 -15.18 -25.40
C GLN A 1113 43.32 -16.44 -24.51
N ALA A 1114 42.22 -17.20 -24.40
CA ALA A 1114 42.16 -18.41 -23.60
C ALA A 1114 43.19 -19.47 -24.04
N THR A 1115 43.24 -19.75 -25.34
CA THR A 1115 44.19 -20.72 -25.91
C THR A 1115 45.65 -20.27 -25.77
N ARG A 1116 45.93 -18.97 -25.85
CA ARG A 1116 47.29 -18.42 -25.70
C ARG A 1116 47.74 -18.30 -24.25
N VAL A 1117 46.88 -17.80 -23.37
CA VAL A 1117 47.21 -17.47 -21.97
C VAL A 1117 47.19 -18.73 -21.10
N ILE A 1118 46.16 -19.56 -21.23
CA ILE A 1118 45.99 -20.77 -20.40
C ILE A 1118 46.61 -22.00 -21.10
N GLY A 1119 46.64 -22.02 -22.44
CA GLY A 1119 47.34 -23.05 -23.20
C GLY A 1119 46.56 -24.36 -23.33
N GLU A 1120 47.30 -25.46 -23.36
CA GLU A 1120 46.78 -26.83 -23.54
C GLU A 1120 45.70 -27.20 -22.52
N ARG A 1121 45.81 -26.68 -21.29
CA ARG A 1121 44.83 -26.98 -20.23
C ARG A 1121 43.42 -26.49 -20.57
N TRP A 1122 43.29 -25.31 -21.17
CA TRP A 1122 41.98 -24.81 -21.59
C TRP A 1122 41.38 -25.69 -22.69
N SER A 1123 42.21 -26.07 -23.66
CA SER A 1123 41.79 -26.95 -24.77
C SER A 1123 41.36 -28.34 -24.30
N ALA A 1124 42.03 -28.88 -23.27
CA ALA A 1124 41.66 -30.16 -22.66
C ALA A 1124 40.31 -30.10 -21.94
N LEU A 1125 40.06 -29.03 -21.15
CA LEU A 1125 38.78 -28.81 -20.48
C LEU A 1125 37.63 -28.62 -21.48
N ASP A 1126 37.89 -27.85 -22.54
CA ASP A 1126 36.93 -27.64 -23.63
C ASP A 1126 36.57 -28.94 -24.37
N ALA A 1127 37.55 -29.82 -24.60
CA ALA A 1127 37.32 -31.13 -25.21
C ALA A 1127 36.44 -32.04 -24.35
N VAL A 1128 36.64 -32.02 -23.02
CA VAL A 1128 35.79 -32.77 -22.07
C VAL A 1128 34.36 -32.22 -22.07
N ALA A 1129 34.19 -30.89 -22.06
CA ALA A 1129 32.87 -30.27 -22.14
C ALA A 1129 32.09 -30.73 -23.38
N LYS A 1130 32.74 -30.71 -24.55
CA LYS A 1130 32.16 -31.18 -25.82
C LYS A 1130 31.83 -32.66 -25.81
N GLY A 1131 32.72 -33.50 -25.26
CA GLY A 1131 32.47 -34.94 -25.20
C GLY A 1131 31.23 -35.31 -24.39
N ILE A 1132 30.92 -34.54 -23.32
CA ILE A 1132 29.69 -34.72 -22.54
C ILE A 1132 28.46 -34.34 -23.39
N GLU A 1133 28.50 -33.20 -24.09
CA GLU A 1133 27.39 -32.75 -24.96
C GLU A 1133 27.12 -33.70 -26.14
N GLU A 1134 28.18 -34.23 -26.76
CA GLU A 1134 28.08 -35.17 -27.88
C GLU A 1134 27.49 -36.52 -27.44
N ALA A 1135 27.77 -36.97 -26.21
CA ALA A 1135 27.20 -38.20 -25.66
C ALA A 1135 25.68 -38.10 -25.37
N GLU A 1136 25.15 -36.89 -25.20
CA GLU A 1136 23.73 -36.63 -24.97
C GLU A 1136 22.91 -36.46 -26.26
N SER A 1137 23.57 -36.10 -27.37
CA SER A 1137 22.87 -35.86 -28.63
C SER A 1137 22.36 -37.18 -29.22
N PRO A 1138 21.05 -37.43 -29.36
CA PRO A 1138 20.58 -38.61 -30.08
C PRO A 1138 21.12 -38.54 -31.51
N ALA A 1139 21.68 -39.66 -32.00
CA ALA A 1139 22.19 -39.76 -33.35
C ALA A 1139 21.13 -39.21 -34.33
N GLN A 1140 21.44 -38.09 -34.99
CA GLN A 1140 20.59 -37.59 -36.07
C GLN A 1140 20.51 -38.68 -37.13
N PRO A 1141 19.30 -39.03 -37.63
CA PRO A 1141 19.20 -39.92 -38.78
C PRO A 1141 20.03 -39.32 -39.91
N SER A 1142 20.80 -40.18 -40.58
CA SER A 1142 21.71 -39.76 -41.63
C SER A 1142 20.95 -38.99 -42.70
N ARG A 1143 21.64 -38.09 -43.40
CA ARG A 1143 21.06 -37.21 -44.43
C ARG A 1143 20.40 -37.97 -45.61
N ASP A 1144 20.54 -39.29 -45.66
CA ASP A 1144 19.89 -40.20 -46.61
C ASP A 1144 18.54 -40.76 -46.09
N GLU A 1145 18.17 -40.50 -44.83
CA GLU A 1145 16.92 -40.93 -44.19
C GLU A 1145 15.91 -39.78 -43.95
N LEU A 1146 16.25 -38.55 -44.33
CA LEU A 1146 15.37 -37.37 -44.44
C LEU A 1146 15.19 -37.00 -45.91
#